data_AF-A0A1Q9DZ15-F1
#
_entry.id   AF-A0A1Q9DZ15-F1
#
_cell.length_a   1.000
_cell.length_b   1.000
_cell.length_c   1.000
_cell.angle_alpha   90.00
_cell.angle_beta   90.00
_cell.angle_gamma   90.00
#
_symmetry.space_group_name_H-M   'P 1'
#
loop_
_entity.id
_entity.type
_entity.pdbx_description
1 polymer ?
#
loop_
_entity_poly.entity_id
_entity_poly.type
_entity_poly.pdbx_seq_one_letter_code
_entity_poly.pdbx_strand_id
1 'polypeptide(L)'
;MICGIDLNGRLPSGLSGVTGTLEHGQPDQNGQLFAATLKAIRAWVPSTFREYHQGETTTFVHPNGQEHRIDFLCFSGKADILQVDSQVCLDFDTGAPREDHRLLRSDIAGHTRPMQPSKKIWRPKFDRDKLMSAEGKRQLIESLANFPQPKWEISADEHWRQIHEYLIQILQSHFPSPQQAANASYISEETWAIRDAKLKLKAITKHRIGCWHDLVRQGFQQWKVGGGNDIHGRAERAALVYNVVAAAVKFATYRIKKLISLAKTEFLNSVVTEGHQGVSQIMRRVRQAGLGGKAFKAAGKPLPILISPISGKAAATRGDRDELWLRYFGDQEYGQILPTEDLIRDARRPIVPAEAEWQFEMMPTMVQVETVLRQVPPGKAAGLDNIPGEMLRAVPHHLAPILHPLFIKSMVTIAQSLAWRGGLLYEAYKNAGDSSQPASFRSLFVSSCVGKAFHKTVKQKVRDVAQADLHPLHCGPRQFSPVLFPALHILSQAAASAGINHFFNHDPELGIYSTDPTGEAQEAWDATWADDSSFAAIDEDSGKVMHKLVRLSELIIATCKSHGLEPNVKPGKTNAMVRLVGKGSAGTKKLWFPDGKPCLRLAAVGMSIPIVPQYKHLGTVLDLGATMIVEARRRVALAADAYETARKIMLGNRALPLATRAGIFHMTVTPTLFNIAMWVPEGKTWDIANTAYSKLVRKLLVPLIGKDEVYKLPLAYVHWATNCWTLDLIAQRARISLLISLAKAGPDVLWANLQTEGTWFQQLQKDLSWLVDGACDHWPVCGEPGWPEWWHQLREHGPRVKRRVQKRLKETFAAQCEKHWNFLCLWQLHRLAKCKTTATTTVAWKCWPCDRLYSTKAKLSVHFYNVHKRTAEYRNHAIGTVCGACAKQFWTQGRLAAHLRASVACVQALQQHCKPTSKIAPGFGSRRRRQVETIEYTPALPVQTDGPVLQATQSTWTTWQDECYLALCDFLFSMSDEEPVQEKLFAIFAQQPLYQQEIQEIVDFTVSEARSLQNDPKVKPWQDSEFDNMLSILEMIRKAAEVKEKVSAETAVEDSYVDFCSKPNLSWSTLLPKNRDEHGTPVVASFHLSSSWEAEWKLGREAATVSAVLHNFDLFVPEVLRKVTTNHIILCQERKLQLYSFQGVLEREWNLDALIRYIKAFRK
;
A
#
# COMPACT_ATOMS: atom_id res chain seq x y z
N MET A 1 -32.58 22.35 4.31
CA MET A 1 -31.47 21.87 5.15
C MET A 1 -32.08 21.08 6.31
N ILE A 2 -31.59 19.86 6.52
CA ILE A 2 -31.92 19.03 7.68
C ILE A 2 -30.59 18.71 8.35
N CYS A 3 -30.47 18.98 9.64
CA CYS A 3 -29.24 18.78 10.42
C CYS A 3 -29.56 18.02 11.70
N GLY A 4 -28.81 16.96 12.01
CA GLY A 4 -28.85 16.28 13.30
C GLY A 4 -27.55 16.56 14.05
N ILE A 5 -27.64 16.88 15.34
CA ILE A 5 -26.49 17.24 16.17
C ILE A 5 -26.62 16.65 17.58
N ASP A 6 -25.51 16.11 18.08
CA ASP A 6 -25.27 15.95 19.52
C ASP A 6 -24.55 17.21 19.99
N LEU A 7 -25.30 18.09 20.67
CA LEU A 7 -24.83 19.42 21.02
C LEU A 7 -23.94 19.42 22.27
N ASN A 8 -24.00 18.36 23.09
CA ASN A 8 -23.43 18.36 24.44
C ASN A 8 -23.71 19.68 25.20
N GLY A 9 -24.94 20.18 25.05
CA GLY A 9 -25.37 21.48 25.56
C GLY A 9 -26.88 21.65 25.49
N ARG A 10 -27.42 22.50 26.38
CA ARG A 10 -28.87 22.75 26.55
C ARG A 10 -29.27 24.07 25.92
N LEU A 11 -30.17 24.01 24.95
CA LEU A 11 -30.70 25.18 24.25
C LEU A 11 -31.60 26.05 25.15
N PRO A 12 -31.59 27.39 24.99
CA PRO A 12 -32.56 28.28 25.63
C PRO A 12 -33.98 28.03 25.09
N SER A 13 -35.00 28.13 25.97
CA SER A 13 -36.42 28.08 25.59
C SER A 13 -36.92 29.45 25.11
N GLY A 14 -37.95 29.45 24.27
CA GLY A 14 -38.68 30.66 23.87
C GLY A 14 -37.95 31.61 22.90
N LEU A 15 -36.88 31.15 22.24
CA LEU A 15 -36.19 31.99 21.25
C LEU A 15 -36.99 32.03 19.95
N SER A 16 -37.64 33.17 19.69
CA SER A 16 -38.53 33.37 18.54
C SER A 16 -37.94 32.85 17.22
N GLY A 17 -38.66 31.90 16.60
CA GLY A 17 -38.31 31.29 15.32
C GLY A 17 -37.18 30.26 15.35
N VAL A 18 -36.66 29.89 16.54
CA VAL A 18 -35.55 28.95 16.70
C VAL A 18 -35.91 27.83 17.70
N THR A 19 -36.34 28.19 18.90
CA THR A 19 -36.74 27.23 19.95
C THR A 19 -38.14 27.54 20.49
N GLY A 20 -38.86 26.49 20.87
CA GLY A 20 -40.20 26.59 21.43
C GLY A 20 -40.21 26.73 22.95
N THR A 21 -41.40 26.58 23.54
CA THR A 21 -41.69 26.75 24.97
C THR A 21 -41.47 25.49 25.81
N LEU A 22 -41.06 24.37 25.21
CA LEU A 22 -40.88 23.11 25.92
C LEU A 22 -39.53 23.08 26.64
N GLU A 23 -39.54 23.42 27.92
CA GLU A 23 -38.35 23.50 28.78
C GLU A 23 -37.81 22.13 29.20
N HIS A 24 -36.48 22.02 29.31
CA HIS A 24 -35.81 20.82 29.83
C HIS A 24 -34.41 21.18 30.36
N GLY A 25 -34.34 21.62 31.62
CA GLY A 25 -33.12 22.10 32.27
C GLY A 25 -32.75 23.55 31.89
N GLN A 26 -31.77 24.12 32.61
CA GLN A 26 -31.27 25.48 32.31
C GLN A 26 -30.30 25.47 31.11
N PRO A 27 -30.34 26.51 30.25
CA PRO A 27 -29.44 26.61 29.11
C PRO A 27 -27.99 26.85 29.54
N ASP A 28 -27.06 26.26 28.79
CA ASP A 28 -25.62 26.45 29.00
C ASP A 28 -24.96 27.23 27.84
N GLN A 29 -23.67 27.53 27.98
CA GLN A 29 -22.92 28.33 27.00
C GLN A 29 -22.94 27.72 25.60
N ASN A 30 -22.80 26.39 25.49
CA ASN A 30 -22.83 25.68 24.20
C ASN A 30 -24.21 25.83 23.54
N GLY A 31 -25.29 25.67 24.32
CA GLY A 31 -26.64 25.89 23.84
C GLY A 31 -26.90 27.33 23.37
N GLN A 32 -26.40 28.32 24.10
CA GLN A 32 -26.55 29.74 23.72
C GLN A 32 -25.82 30.06 22.40
N LEU A 33 -24.58 29.62 22.24
CA LEU A 33 -23.79 29.81 21.01
C LEU A 33 -24.44 29.12 19.81
N PHE A 34 -24.94 27.90 20.01
CA PHE A 34 -25.61 27.17 18.93
C PHE A 34 -26.95 27.80 18.57
N ALA A 35 -27.73 28.28 19.55
CA ALA A 35 -28.97 29.01 19.27
C ALA A 35 -28.74 30.28 18.44
N ALA A 36 -27.64 31.02 18.69
CA ALA A 36 -27.25 32.17 17.87
C ALA A 36 -26.93 31.75 16.41
N THR A 37 -26.26 30.61 16.25
CA THR A 37 -25.97 30.04 14.93
C THR A 37 -27.24 29.62 14.19
N LEU A 38 -28.16 28.94 14.88
CA LEU A 38 -29.46 28.55 14.32
C LEU A 38 -30.27 29.77 13.88
N LYS A 39 -30.24 30.86 14.66
CA LYS A 39 -30.87 32.13 14.29
C LYS A 39 -30.27 32.72 13.01
N ALA A 40 -28.95 32.73 12.88
CA ALA A 40 -28.26 33.26 11.69
C ALA A 40 -28.64 32.49 10.41
N ILE A 41 -28.81 31.17 10.50
CA ILE A 41 -29.19 30.31 9.37
C ILE A 41 -30.71 30.09 9.25
N ARG A 42 -31.52 30.80 10.06
CA ARG A 42 -32.97 30.66 10.14
C ARG A 42 -33.42 29.19 10.30
N ALA A 43 -32.78 28.48 11.21
CA ALA A 43 -33.11 27.11 11.58
C ALA A 43 -33.88 27.06 12.89
N TRP A 44 -34.76 26.07 13.00
CA TRP A 44 -35.56 25.81 14.20
C TRP A 44 -35.52 24.33 14.61
N VAL A 45 -35.86 24.05 15.86
CA VAL A 45 -35.68 22.74 16.51
C VAL A 45 -37.00 22.19 17.05
N PRO A 46 -37.71 21.30 16.33
CA PRO A 46 -39.07 20.86 16.70
C PRO A 46 -39.19 20.21 18.07
N SER A 47 -38.16 19.49 18.54
CA SER A 47 -38.16 18.86 19.87
C SER A 47 -38.18 19.83 21.05
N THR A 48 -38.15 21.14 20.77
CA THR A 48 -38.30 22.23 21.76
C THR A 48 -39.68 22.88 21.74
N PHE A 49 -40.58 22.47 20.86
CA PHE A 49 -41.94 23.02 20.73
C PHE A 49 -42.96 22.04 21.30
N ARG A 50 -43.84 22.51 22.19
CA ARG A 50 -44.85 21.66 22.85
C ARG A 50 -45.90 21.17 21.85
N GLU A 51 -46.15 21.95 20.81
CA GLU A 51 -47.13 21.69 19.76
C GLU A 51 -46.70 20.55 18.84
N TYR A 52 -45.40 20.26 18.78
CA TYR A 52 -44.81 19.35 17.81
C TYR A 52 -44.09 18.17 18.43
N HIS A 53 -43.80 18.20 19.74
CA HIS A 53 -43.10 17.13 20.43
C HIS A 53 -44.02 16.33 21.34
N GLN A 54 -44.03 15.01 21.18
CA GLN A 54 -44.86 14.09 21.93
C GLN A 54 -44.03 13.19 22.84
N GLY A 55 -44.51 13.00 24.07
CA GLY A 55 -43.91 12.08 25.03
C GLY A 55 -42.69 12.65 25.74
N GLU A 56 -41.66 11.81 25.88
CA GLU A 56 -40.49 12.10 26.72
C GLU A 56 -39.47 12.97 25.97
N THR A 57 -38.96 14.01 26.63
CA THR A 57 -38.03 14.98 26.05
C THR A 57 -36.56 14.64 26.29
N THR A 58 -36.28 13.73 27.22
CA THR A 58 -34.93 13.34 27.63
C THR A 58 -34.27 12.53 26.53
N THR A 59 -33.15 13.03 25.99
CA THR A 59 -32.34 12.31 24.99
C THR A 59 -31.08 11.71 25.61
N PHE A 60 -30.66 12.18 26.77
CA PHE A 60 -29.46 11.73 27.47
C PHE A 60 -29.67 11.58 28.99
N VAL A 61 -29.06 10.57 29.60
CA VAL A 61 -29.01 10.34 31.05
C VAL A 61 -27.56 10.18 31.48
N HIS A 62 -27.07 11.11 32.29
CA HIS A 62 -25.72 11.08 32.84
C HIS A 62 -25.57 9.91 33.85
N PRO A 63 -24.37 9.34 34.05
CA PRO A 63 -24.16 8.21 34.98
C PRO A 63 -24.60 8.44 36.44
N ASN A 64 -24.75 9.69 36.87
CA ASN A 64 -25.27 10.07 38.18
C ASN A 64 -26.82 10.11 38.24
N GLY A 65 -27.50 9.79 37.14
CA GLY A 65 -28.96 9.80 37.01
C GLY A 65 -29.56 11.12 36.50
N GLN A 66 -28.76 12.15 36.21
CA GLN A 66 -29.27 13.41 35.69
C GLN A 66 -29.72 13.28 34.23
N GLU A 67 -30.93 13.75 33.95
CA GLU A 67 -31.52 13.73 32.62
C GLU A 67 -31.26 15.05 31.86
N HIS A 68 -30.95 14.93 30.56
CA HIS A 68 -30.67 16.05 29.68
C HIS A 68 -31.29 15.85 28.29
N ARG A 69 -31.52 16.97 27.59
CA ARG A 69 -31.90 17.03 26.17
C ARG A 69 -30.77 17.73 25.43
N ILE A 70 -29.91 16.94 24.79
CA ILE A 70 -28.69 17.41 24.11
C ILE A 70 -28.63 16.99 22.63
N ASP A 71 -29.51 16.07 22.21
CA ASP A 71 -29.61 15.61 20.82
C ASP A 71 -30.76 16.34 20.11
N PHE A 72 -30.46 16.96 18.97
CA PHE A 72 -31.42 17.82 18.25
C PHE A 72 -31.47 17.54 16.75
N LEU A 73 -32.68 17.63 16.19
CA LEU A 73 -32.94 17.71 14.74
C LEU A 73 -33.36 19.15 14.40
N CYS A 74 -32.63 19.77 13.49
CA CYS A 74 -32.80 21.16 13.08
C CYS A 74 -33.25 21.24 11.62
N PHE A 75 -34.21 22.12 11.34
CA PHE A 75 -34.75 22.35 10.00
C PHE A 75 -34.57 23.81 9.57
N SER A 76 -34.14 24.03 8.33
CA SER A 76 -33.99 25.37 7.72
C SER A 76 -34.15 25.30 6.20
N GLY A 77 -34.48 26.41 5.56
CA GLY A 77 -34.48 26.55 4.10
C GLY A 77 -35.81 27.03 3.53
N LYS A 78 -35.99 26.83 2.22
CA LYS A 78 -37.18 27.27 1.45
C LYS A 78 -38.26 26.17 1.34
N ALA A 79 -38.23 25.18 2.22
CA ALA A 79 -39.23 24.13 2.26
C ALA A 79 -40.38 24.58 3.16
N ASP A 80 -41.61 24.51 2.65
CA ASP A 80 -42.81 24.76 3.41
C ASP A 80 -43.19 23.46 4.12
N ILE A 81 -42.89 23.41 5.42
CA ILE A 81 -43.20 22.25 6.28
C ILE A 81 -44.65 22.40 6.74
N LEU A 82 -45.52 21.47 6.32
CA LEU A 82 -46.94 21.48 6.65
C LEU A 82 -47.24 20.74 7.95
N GLN A 83 -46.53 19.63 8.19
CA GLN A 83 -46.68 18.81 9.38
C GLN A 83 -45.30 18.41 9.90
N VAL A 84 -45.14 18.49 11.21
CA VAL A 84 -43.96 18.00 11.92
C VAL A 84 -44.46 17.27 13.16
N ASP A 85 -43.92 16.09 13.42
CA ASP A 85 -44.10 15.37 14.68
C ASP A 85 -42.73 14.91 15.17
N SER A 86 -42.44 15.15 16.45
CA SER A 86 -41.15 14.84 17.07
C SER A 86 -41.36 14.00 18.31
N GLN A 87 -40.56 12.95 18.48
CA GLN A 87 -40.66 12.10 19.66
C GLN A 87 -39.34 11.38 19.93
N VAL A 88 -39.12 10.99 21.18
CA VAL A 88 -38.02 10.09 21.54
C VAL A 88 -38.45 8.63 21.32
N CYS A 89 -37.67 7.92 20.50
CA CYS A 89 -37.91 6.54 20.10
C CYS A 89 -37.50 5.60 21.24
N LEU A 90 -38.48 4.95 21.88
CA LEU A 90 -38.26 4.07 23.04
C LEU A 90 -38.03 2.59 22.66
N ASP A 91 -38.35 2.21 21.43
CA ASP A 91 -38.18 0.88 20.84
C ASP A 91 -36.80 0.69 20.18
N PHE A 92 -35.94 1.70 20.25
CA PHE A 92 -34.58 1.66 19.71
C PHE A 92 -33.54 1.26 20.77
N ASP A 93 -32.86 0.12 20.57
CA ASP A 93 -31.78 -0.35 21.45
C ASP A 93 -30.41 0.11 20.95
N THR A 94 -29.72 0.93 21.73
CA THR A 94 -28.35 1.42 21.43
C THR A 94 -27.28 0.34 21.61
N GLY A 95 -27.62 -0.81 22.21
CA GLY A 95 -26.68 -1.91 22.45
C GLY A 95 -25.65 -1.60 23.55
N ALA A 96 -25.84 -0.53 24.31
CA ALA A 96 -25.01 -0.15 25.44
C ALA A 96 -25.43 -0.89 26.73
N PRO A 97 -24.50 -1.23 27.64
CA PRO A 97 -24.83 -1.86 28.93
C PRO A 97 -25.57 -0.92 29.89
N ARG A 98 -25.38 0.39 29.72
CA ARG A 98 -26.10 1.48 30.38
C ARG A 98 -26.79 2.29 29.29
N GLU A 99 -28.04 2.67 29.51
CA GLU A 99 -28.77 3.55 28.61
C GLU A 99 -28.43 5.00 28.97
N ASP A 100 -27.44 5.55 28.28
CA ASP A 100 -27.08 6.95 28.39
C ASP A 100 -27.77 7.79 27.31
N HIS A 101 -27.92 7.30 26.07
CA HIS A 101 -28.62 8.02 24.99
C HIS A 101 -29.92 7.37 24.52
N ARG A 102 -30.84 8.20 24.02
CA ARG A 102 -32.11 7.82 23.40
C ARG A 102 -32.27 8.50 22.04
N LEU A 103 -32.83 7.78 21.08
CA LEU A 103 -32.93 8.25 19.70
C LEU A 103 -34.05 9.29 19.54
N LEU A 104 -33.74 10.47 19.01
CA LEU A 104 -34.75 11.45 18.59
C LEU A 104 -35.24 11.16 17.17
N ARG A 105 -36.55 11.04 16.99
CA ARG A 105 -37.23 10.91 15.68
C ARG A 105 -38.00 12.18 15.36
N SER A 106 -38.06 12.54 14.08
CA SER A 106 -39.01 13.53 13.59
C SER A 106 -39.59 13.11 12.25
N ASP A 107 -40.92 13.04 12.18
CA ASP A 107 -41.69 12.73 10.99
C ASP A 107 -42.18 14.05 10.39
N ILE A 108 -41.84 14.31 9.13
CA ILE A 108 -42.09 15.60 8.47
C ILE A 108 -42.86 15.42 7.17
N ALA A 109 -43.84 16.28 6.91
CA ALA A 109 -44.52 16.39 5.64
C ALA A 109 -44.54 17.85 5.17
N GLY A 110 -44.32 18.08 3.88
CA GLY A 110 -44.25 19.43 3.32
C GLY A 110 -43.91 19.45 1.85
N HIS A 111 -43.77 20.66 1.32
CA HIS A 111 -43.43 20.90 -0.08
C HIS A 111 -42.16 21.74 -0.19
N THR A 112 -41.38 21.48 -1.22
CA THR A 112 -40.30 22.38 -1.63
C THR A 112 -40.80 23.21 -2.80
N ARG A 113 -40.47 24.52 -2.86
CA ARG A 113 -40.78 25.33 -4.05
C ARG A 113 -40.40 24.57 -5.32
N PRO A 114 -41.24 24.56 -6.37
CA PRO A 114 -40.93 23.87 -7.60
C PRO A 114 -39.66 24.49 -8.19
N MET A 115 -38.54 23.78 -8.10
CA MET A 115 -37.52 23.92 -9.13
C MET A 115 -38.18 23.47 -10.43
N GLN A 116 -37.88 24.13 -11.55
CA GLN A 116 -38.27 23.63 -12.87
C GLN A 116 -38.08 22.11 -12.88
N PRO A 117 -39.07 21.32 -13.34
CA PRO A 117 -38.98 19.88 -13.29
C PRO A 117 -37.71 19.48 -14.03
N SER A 118 -36.66 19.15 -13.28
CA SER A 118 -35.49 18.55 -13.86
C SER A 118 -36.02 17.26 -14.44
N LYS A 119 -36.06 17.11 -15.76
CA LYS A 119 -36.44 15.87 -16.44
C LYS A 119 -35.50 14.80 -15.90
N LYS A 120 -35.94 14.11 -14.84
CA LYS A 120 -35.12 13.11 -14.18
C LYS A 120 -35.02 11.99 -15.18
N ILE A 121 -33.80 11.71 -15.63
CA ILE A 121 -33.55 10.64 -16.58
C ILE A 121 -34.17 9.35 -16.01
N TRP A 122 -35.00 8.71 -16.82
CA TRP A 122 -35.69 7.48 -16.44
C TRP A 122 -34.67 6.35 -16.22
N ARG A 123 -34.60 5.84 -14.98
CA ARG A 123 -33.59 4.88 -14.51
C ARG A 123 -34.16 3.90 -13.47
N PRO A 124 -35.12 3.04 -13.83
CA PRO A 124 -35.57 2.00 -12.92
C PRO A 124 -34.42 1.03 -12.58
N LYS A 125 -34.47 0.47 -11.37
CA LYS A 125 -33.56 -0.57 -10.90
C LYS A 125 -34.23 -1.92 -11.04
N PHE A 126 -33.52 -2.87 -11.64
CA PHE A 126 -33.99 -4.24 -11.84
C PHE A 126 -33.19 -5.23 -10.99
N ASP A 127 -33.82 -6.34 -10.63
CA ASP A 127 -33.18 -7.46 -9.94
C ASP A 127 -32.30 -8.27 -10.91
N ARG A 128 -30.99 -7.99 -10.84
CA ARG A 128 -29.99 -8.60 -11.71
C ARG A 128 -29.63 -10.03 -11.31
N ASP A 129 -29.79 -10.38 -10.04
CA ASP A 129 -29.48 -11.71 -9.55
C ASP A 129 -30.61 -12.67 -9.97
N LYS A 130 -31.86 -12.20 -9.90
CA LYS A 130 -33.03 -12.93 -10.43
C LYS A 130 -32.91 -13.17 -11.94
N LEU A 131 -32.44 -12.22 -12.74
CA LEU A 131 -32.21 -12.41 -14.19
C LEU A 131 -31.30 -13.61 -14.50
N MET A 132 -30.32 -13.88 -13.64
CA MET A 132 -29.35 -14.96 -13.84
C MET A 132 -29.78 -16.30 -13.23
N SER A 133 -30.85 -16.31 -12.43
CA SER A 133 -31.43 -17.51 -11.83
C SER A 133 -32.07 -18.44 -12.88
N ALA A 134 -32.25 -19.71 -12.54
CA ALA A 134 -32.93 -20.67 -13.42
C ALA A 134 -34.38 -20.24 -13.72
N GLU A 135 -35.07 -19.69 -12.72
CA GLU A 135 -36.43 -19.15 -12.83
C GLU A 135 -36.48 -17.94 -13.76
N GLY A 136 -35.62 -16.96 -13.53
CA GLY A 136 -35.57 -15.75 -14.36
C GLY A 136 -35.25 -16.04 -15.83
N LYS A 137 -34.37 -17.01 -16.10
CA LYS A 137 -34.09 -17.47 -17.46
C LYS A 137 -35.31 -18.07 -18.14
N ARG A 138 -36.10 -18.89 -17.44
CA ARG A 138 -37.33 -19.48 -18.00
C ARG A 138 -38.33 -18.40 -18.37
N GLN A 139 -38.57 -17.44 -17.48
CA GLN A 139 -39.47 -16.31 -17.73
C GLN A 139 -39.03 -15.46 -18.94
N LEU A 140 -37.72 -15.23 -19.09
CA LEU A 140 -37.18 -14.53 -20.26
C LEU A 140 -37.41 -15.33 -21.55
N ILE A 141 -37.21 -16.65 -21.54
CA ILE A 141 -37.41 -17.50 -22.72
C ILE A 141 -38.88 -17.45 -23.18
N GLU A 142 -39.81 -17.68 -22.26
CA GLU A 142 -41.25 -17.65 -22.55
C GLU A 142 -41.70 -16.28 -23.08
N SER A 143 -41.20 -15.19 -22.47
CA SER A 143 -41.53 -13.84 -22.91
C SER A 143 -40.94 -13.50 -24.28
N LEU A 144 -39.72 -13.96 -24.60
CA LEU A 144 -39.06 -13.64 -25.87
C LEU A 144 -39.59 -14.46 -27.05
N ALA A 145 -40.18 -15.64 -26.81
CA ALA A 145 -40.69 -16.52 -27.86
C ALA A 145 -41.73 -15.86 -28.77
N ASN A 146 -42.48 -14.88 -28.24
CA ASN A 146 -43.58 -14.20 -28.95
C ASN A 146 -43.17 -12.83 -29.52
N PHE A 147 -41.88 -12.49 -29.59
CA PHE A 147 -41.46 -11.19 -30.09
C PHE A 147 -41.76 -11.02 -31.59
N PRO A 148 -42.57 -10.02 -32.01
CA PRO A 148 -42.85 -9.77 -33.41
C PRO A 148 -41.67 -9.05 -34.07
N GLN A 149 -40.99 -9.70 -35.03
CA GLN A 149 -39.88 -9.10 -35.76
C GLN A 149 -40.34 -7.87 -36.57
N PRO A 150 -39.68 -6.72 -36.43
CA PRO A 150 -40.03 -5.54 -37.20
C PRO A 150 -39.71 -5.72 -38.69
N LYS A 151 -40.46 -5.02 -39.57
CA LYS A 151 -40.25 -5.06 -41.02
C LYS A 151 -38.88 -4.52 -41.43
N TRP A 152 -38.36 -4.91 -42.59
CA TRP A 152 -37.02 -4.51 -43.03
C TRP A 152 -36.93 -3.01 -43.37
N GLU A 153 -38.00 -2.42 -43.90
CA GLU A 153 -38.04 -1.07 -44.46
C GLU A 153 -37.95 0.04 -43.40
N ILE A 154 -38.23 -0.26 -42.14
CA ILE A 154 -38.10 0.71 -41.05
C ILE A 154 -36.62 1.00 -40.78
N SER A 155 -36.33 2.23 -40.33
CA SER A 155 -34.99 2.64 -39.94
C SER A 155 -34.39 1.78 -38.81
N ALA A 156 -33.07 1.76 -38.70
CA ALA A 156 -32.37 1.09 -37.59
C ALA A 156 -32.78 1.66 -36.21
N ASP A 157 -33.10 2.96 -36.13
CA ASP A 157 -33.61 3.61 -34.93
C ASP A 157 -34.97 3.07 -34.50
N GLU A 158 -35.92 3.00 -35.44
CA GLU A 158 -37.28 2.52 -35.19
C GLU A 158 -37.30 1.02 -34.88
N HIS A 159 -36.46 0.25 -35.58
CA HIS A 159 -36.25 -1.17 -35.28
C HIS A 159 -35.73 -1.36 -33.85
N TRP A 160 -34.71 -0.61 -33.44
CA TRP A 160 -34.21 -0.66 -32.07
C TRP A 160 -35.27 -0.25 -31.04
N ARG A 161 -36.08 0.79 -31.33
CA ARG A 161 -37.13 1.27 -30.42
C ARG A 161 -38.12 0.16 -30.07
N GLN A 162 -38.61 -0.59 -31.07
CA GLN A 162 -39.56 -1.69 -30.85
C GLN A 162 -38.96 -2.83 -30.03
N ILE A 163 -37.70 -3.21 -30.30
CA ILE A 163 -36.98 -4.19 -29.47
C ILE A 163 -36.84 -3.65 -28.04
N HIS A 164 -36.38 -2.41 -27.89
CA HIS A 164 -36.12 -1.78 -26.59
C HIS A 164 -37.37 -1.72 -25.71
N GLU A 165 -38.49 -1.25 -26.24
CA GLU A 165 -39.77 -1.17 -25.53
C GLU A 165 -40.21 -2.55 -25.02
N TYR A 166 -40.10 -3.58 -25.86
CA TYR A 166 -40.42 -4.95 -25.49
C TYR A 166 -39.53 -5.49 -24.36
N LEU A 167 -38.21 -5.32 -24.48
CA LEU A 167 -37.27 -5.78 -23.45
C LEU A 167 -37.47 -5.06 -22.12
N ILE A 168 -37.74 -3.75 -22.14
CA ILE A 168 -38.04 -2.98 -20.93
C ILE A 168 -39.33 -3.44 -20.27
N GLN A 169 -40.38 -3.71 -21.04
CA GLN A 169 -41.65 -4.20 -20.51
C GLN A 169 -41.45 -5.53 -19.75
N ILE A 170 -40.66 -6.46 -20.30
CA ILE A 170 -40.32 -7.72 -19.62
C ILE A 170 -39.59 -7.45 -18.30
N LEU A 171 -38.59 -6.56 -18.31
CA LEU A 171 -37.81 -6.21 -17.12
C LEU A 171 -38.66 -5.59 -16.01
N GLN A 172 -39.61 -4.73 -16.37
CA GLN A 172 -40.51 -4.09 -15.42
C GLN A 172 -41.51 -5.08 -14.81
N SER A 173 -42.07 -5.97 -15.62
CA SER A 173 -43.09 -6.92 -15.17
C SER A 173 -42.52 -8.03 -14.29
N HIS A 174 -41.36 -8.58 -14.66
CA HIS A 174 -40.84 -9.81 -14.04
C HIS A 174 -39.65 -9.59 -13.09
N PHE A 175 -38.93 -8.47 -13.23
CA PHE A 175 -37.66 -8.23 -12.52
C PHE A 175 -37.60 -6.90 -11.74
N PRO A 176 -38.64 -6.48 -11.00
CA PRO A 176 -38.55 -5.30 -10.14
C PRO A 176 -37.52 -5.52 -9.03
N SER A 177 -36.79 -4.47 -8.64
CA SER A 177 -35.82 -4.54 -7.54
C SER A 177 -36.52 -4.93 -6.22
N PRO A 178 -35.97 -5.88 -5.44
CA PRO A 178 -36.52 -6.21 -4.12
C PRO A 178 -36.41 -5.01 -3.17
N GLN A 179 -37.34 -4.95 -2.20
CA GLN A 179 -37.30 -4.00 -1.09
C GLN A 179 -35.99 -4.20 -0.30
N GLN A 180 -35.41 -3.10 0.23
CA GLN A 180 -34.10 -3.14 0.90
C GLN A 180 -34.06 -4.17 2.03
N ALA A 181 -33.36 -5.28 1.82
CA ALA A 181 -33.04 -6.23 2.88
C ALA A 181 -32.15 -5.57 3.95
N ALA A 182 -32.21 -6.08 5.18
CA ALA A 182 -31.39 -5.58 6.29
C ALA A 182 -29.89 -5.62 5.94
N ASN A 183 -29.18 -4.51 6.16
CA ASN A 183 -27.75 -4.39 5.82
C ASN A 183 -26.84 -5.38 6.60
N ALA A 184 -27.32 -6.03 7.66
CA ALA A 184 -26.54 -6.96 8.49
C ALA A 184 -27.09 -8.39 8.37
N SER A 185 -27.04 -8.94 7.15
CA SER A 185 -27.61 -10.25 6.81
C SER A 185 -27.00 -11.44 7.55
N TYR A 186 -25.88 -11.26 8.26
CA TYR A 186 -25.23 -12.31 9.06
C TYR A 186 -25.82 -12.44 10.48
N ILE A 187 -26.68 -11.52 10.93
CA ILE A 187 -27.28 -11.62 12.27
C ILE A 187 -28.40 -12.66 12.23
N SER A 188 -28.29 -13.71 13.05
CA SER A 188 -29.27 -14.79 13.11
C SER A 188 -30.63 -14.33 13.65
N GLU A 189 -31.71 -15.02 13.25
CA GLU A 189 -33.05 -14.81 13.79
C GLU A 189 -33.12 -15.03 15.31
N GLU A 190 -32.35 -15.98 15.87
CA GLU A 190 -32.23 -16.16 17.32
C GLU A 190 -31.74 -14.88 18.02
N THR A 191 -30.76 -14.19 17.42
CA THR A 191 -30.23 -12.95 17.97
C THR A 191 -31.29 -11.84 17.98
N TRP A 192 -32.09 -11.76 16.91
CA TRP A 192 -33.22 -10.84 16.82
C TRP A 192 -34.31 -11.17 17.86
N ALA A 193 -34.65 -12.44 18.04
CA ALA A 193 -35.63 -12.88 19.03
C ALA A 193 -35.21 -12.51 20.47
N ILE A 194 -33.93 -12.68 20.83
CA ILE A 194 -33.40 -12.29 22.15
C ILE A 194 -33.44 -10.76 22.34
N ARG A 195 -33.14 -9.98 21.29
CA ARG A 195 -33.26 -8.52 21.32
C ARG A 195 -34.70 -8.10 21.56
N ASP A 196 -35.65 -8.69 20.84
CA ASP A 196 -37.06 -8.33 20.96
C ASP A 196 -37.63 -8.73 22.33
N ALA A 197 -37.23 -9.88 22.88
CA ALA A 197 -37.55 -10.27 24.25
C ALA A 197 -36.98 -9.29 25.29
N LYS A 198 -35.73 -8.83 25.10
CA LYS A 198 -35.11 -7.78 25.93
C LYS A 198 -35.91 -6.47 25.87
N LEU A 199 -36.32 -6.03 24.68
CA LEU A 199 -37.12 -4.81 24.50
C LEU A 199 -38.51 -4.93 25.14
N LYS A 200 -39.19 -6.08 24.98
CA LYS A 200 -40.46 -6.36 25.66
C LYS A 200 -40.32 -6.31 27.18
N LEU A 201 -39.28 -6.95 27.73
CA LEU A 201 -39.00 -6.90 29.16
C LEU A 201 -38.78 -5.46 29.65
N LYS A 202 -38.02 -4.65 28.91
CA LYS A 202 -37.80 -3.23 29.23
C LYS A 202 -39.10 -2.43 29.23
N ALA A 203 -39.96 -2.64 28.22
CA ALA A 203 -41.24 -1.95 28.10
C ALA A 203 -42.17 -2.27 29.29
N ILE A 204 -42.33 -3.56 29.64
CA ILE A 204 -43.19 -4.00 30.75
C ILE A 204 -42.69 -3.45 32.09
N THR A 205 -41.36 -3.38 32.26
CA THR A 205 -40.74 -2.98 33.53
C THR A 205 -40.42 -1.48 33.60
N LYS A 206 -40.88 -0.66 32.65
CA LYS A 206 -40.54 0.77 32.55
C LYS A 206 -40.85 1.57 33.83
N HIS A 207 -41.96 1.23 34.50
CA HIS A 207 -42.40 1.87 35.74
C HIS A 207 -41.36 1.82 36.88
N ARG A 208 -40.41 0.88 36.85
CA ARG A 208 -39.34 0.75 37.85
C ARG A 208 -38.43 1.99 37.94
N ILE A 209 -38.30 2.76 36.85
CA ILE A 209 -37.39 3.92 36.76
C ILE A 209 -37.89 5.06 37.65
N GLY A 210 -39.21 5.27 37.76
CA GLY A 210 -39.81 6.30 38.62
C GLY A 210 -40.07 5.84 40.06
N CYS A 211 -40.03 4.53 40.31
CA CYS A 211 -40.45 3.94 41.58
C CYS A 211 -39.65 4.47 42.78
N TRP A 212 -38.36 4.76 42.63
CA TRP A 212 -37.57 5.37 43.71
C TRP A 212 -38.01 6.80 44.01
N HIS A 213 -38.24 7.64 43.00
CA HIS A 213 -38.79 8.99 43.23
C HIS A 213 -40.16 8.94 43.92
N ASP A 214 -41.03 8.01 43.50
CA ASP A 214 -42.34 7.81 44.12
C ASP A 214 -42.22 7.34 45.58
N LEU A 215 -41.28 6.44 45.89
CA LEU A 215 -41.00 5.96 47.24
C LEU A 215 -40.41 7.05 48.13
N VAL A 216 -39.46 7.87 47.63
CA VAL A 216 -38.92 9.02 48.37
C VAL A 216 -40.02 10.04 48.66
N ARG A 217 -40.84 10.37 47.65
CA ARG A 217 -41.98 11.29 47.81
C ARG A 217 -42.98 10.78 48.84
N GLN A 218 -43.34 9.50 48.77
CA GLN A 218 -44.19 8.85 49.76
C GLN A 218 -43.54 8.83 51.14
N GLY A 219 -42.21 8.68 51.23
CA GLY A 219 -41.44 8.74 52.47
C GLY A 219 -41.52 10.10 53.14
N PHE A 220 -41.28 11.19 52.40
CA PHE A 220 -41.45 12.55 52.90
C PHE A 220 -42.91 12.86 53.25
N GLN A 221 -43.87 12.34 52.49
CA GLN A 221 -45.30 12.52 52.78
C GLN A 221 -45.72 11.76 54.04
N GLN A 222 -45.20 10.55 54.25
CA GLN A 222 -45.41 9.76 55.46
C GLN A 222 -44.78 10.45 56.67
N TRP A 223 -43.59 11.01 56.53
CA TRP A 223 -42.94 11.81 57.57
C TRP A 223 -43.77 13.06 57.92
N LYS A 224 -44.37 13.72 56.91
CA LYS A 224 -45.22 14.91 57.11
C LYS A 224 -46.56 14.61 57.79
N VAL A 225 -47.18 13.45 57.52
CA VAL A 225 -48.59 13.16 57.91
C VAL A 225 -48.68 12.10 59.02
N GLY A 226 -47.60 11.40 59.36
CA GLY A 226 -47.58 10.40 60.45
C GLY A 226 -48.28 9.07 60.13
N GLY A 227 -48.40 8.70 58.84
CA GLY A 227 -49.11 7.49 58.40
C GLY A 227 -48.29 6.19 58.53
N GLY A 228 -48.96 5.03 58.60
CA GLY A 228 -48.36 3.69 58.73
C GLY A 228 -48.21 2.92 57.40
N ASN A 229 -47.65 3.55 56.36
CA ASN A 229 -47.38 2.84 55.11
C ASN A 229 -46.05 2.05 55.18
N ASP A 230 -46.05 0.79 54.75
CA ASP A 230 -44.84 -0.05 54.62
C ASP A 230 -44.01 0.38 53.40
N ILE A 231 -43.27 1.49 53.54
CA ILE A 231 -42.36 1.98 52.50
C ILE A 231 -41.13 1.08 52.40
N HIS A 232 -40.68 0.50 53.51
CA HIS A 232 -39.48 -0.35 53.53
C HIS A 232 -39.68 -1.63 52.72
N GLY A 233 -40.76 -2.39 52.98
CA GLY A 233 -41.06 -3.61 52.23
C GLY A 233 -41.38 -3.34 50.75
N ARG A 234 -41.96 -2.17 50.42
CA ARG A 234 -42.14 -1.74 49.02
C ARG A 234 -40.82 -1.37 48.34
N ALA A 235 -39.91 -0.70 49.05
CA ALA A 235 -38.58 -0.36 48.55
C ALA A 235 -37.72 -1.59 48.31
N GLU A 236 -37.76 -2.59 49.18
CA GLU A 236 -37.07 -3.87 49.00
C GLU A 236 -37.58 -4.62 47.76
N ARG A 237 -38.91 -4.72 47.58
CA ARG A 237 -39.51 -5.34 46.40
C ARG A 237 -39.15 -4.58 45.12
N ALA A 238 -39.20 -3.25 45.14
CA ALA A 238 -38.82 -2.41 44.01
C ALA A 238 -37.33 -2.56 43.66
N ALA A 239 -36.45 -2.60 44.66
CA ALA A 239 -35.01 -2.81 44.50
C ALA A 239 -34.70 -4.21 43.94
N LEU A 240 -35.40 -5.24 44.41
CA LEU A 240 -35.27 -6.61 43.89
C LEU A 240 -35.69 -6.68 42.42
N VAL A 241 -36.86 -6.13 42.07
CA VAL A 241 -37.33 -6.05 40.68
C VAL A 241 -36.33 -5.28 39.81
N TYR A 242 -35.81 -4.16 40.29
CA TYR A 242 -34.79 -3.39 39.59
C TYR A 242 -33.52 -4.22 39.34
N ASN A 243 -32.99 -4.89 40.37
CA ASN A 243 -31.78 -5.70 40.27
C ASN A 243 -31.93 -6.89 39.33
N VAL A 244 -33.06 -7.62 39.42
CA VAL A 244 -33.36 -8.77 38.54
C VAL A 244 -33.46 -8.32 37.08
N VAL A 245 -34.20 -7.23 36.81
CA VAL A 245 -34.35 -6.70 35.46
C VAL A 245 -33.01 -6.18 34.93
N ALA A 246 -32.24 -5.45 35.74
CA ALA A 246 -30.92 -4.95 35.35
C ALA A 246 -29.96 -6.12 35.03
N ALA A 247 -29.97 -7.19 35.83
CA ALA A 247 -29.18 -8.39 35.58
C ALA A 247 -29.61 -9.10 34.28
N ALA A 248 -30.92 -9.28 34.06
CA ALA A 248 -31.46 -9.88 32.85
C ALA A 248 -31.10 -9.07 31.59
N VAL A 249 -31.23 -7.74 31.63
CA VAL A 249 -30.83 -6.85 30.53
C VAL A 249 -29.33 -6.92 30.25
N LYS A 250 -28.48 -6.97 31.29
CA LYS A 250 -27.03 -7.13 31.14
C LYS A 250 -26.67 -8.48 30.51
N PHE A 251 -27.27 -9.57 31.00
CA PHE A 251 -27.02 -10.92 30.48
C PHE A 251 -27.49 -11.06 29.02
N ALA A 252 -28.70 -10.59 28.70
CA ALA A 252 -29.21 -10.57 27.33
C ALA A 252 -28.31 -9.75 26.41
N THR A 253 -27.85 -8.57 26.85
CA THR A 253 -26.94 -7.71 26.07
C THR A 253 -25.58 -8.40 25.84
N TYR A 254 -25.04 -9.08 26.85
CA TYR A 254 -23.81 -9.87 26.71
C TYR A 254 -24.00 -11.03 25.72
N ARG A 255 -25.09 -11.79 25.84
CA ARG A 255 -25.42 -12.90 24.93
C ARG A 255 -25.62 -12.41 23.49
N ILE A 256 -26.35 -11.33 23.26
CA ILE A 256 -26.53 -10.70 21.94
C ILE A 256 -25.16 -10.32 21.36
N LYS A 257 -24.29 -9.65 22.12
CA LYS A 257 -22.94 -9.28 21.66
C LYS A 257 -22.08 -10.50 21.30
N LYS A 258 -22.17 -11.57 22.10
CA LYS A 258 -21.46 -12.83 21.84
C LYS A 258 -21.96 -13.49 20.55
N LEU A 259 -23.27 -13.62 20.37
CA LEU A 259 -23.88 -14.20 19.16
C LEU A 259 -23.54 -13.40 17.90
N ILE A 260 -23.62 -12.06 17.95
CA ILE A 260 -23.19 -11.19 16.85
C ILE A 260 -21.72 -11.38 16.50
N SER A 261 -20.85 -11.54 17.51
CA SER A 261 -19.42 -11.78 17.28
C SER A 261 -19.15 -13.14 16.63
N LEU A 262 -19.84 -14.19 17.05
CA LEU A 262 -19.74 -15.52 16.46
C LEU A 262 -20.24 -15.52 15.01
N ALA A 263 -21.44 -15.00 14.78
CA ALA A 263 -22.04 -14.93 13.44
C ALA A 263 -21.21 -14.07 12.47
N LYS A 264 -20.63 -12.98 12.96
CA LYS A 264 -19.65 -12.18 12.20
C LYS A 264 -18.40 -12.97 11.84
N THR A 265 -17.90 -13.81 12.75
CA THR A 265 -16.71 -14.64 12.50
C THR A 265 -17.00 -15.72 11.47
N GLU A 266 -18.14 -16.39 11.59
CA GLU A 266 -18.62 -17.38 10.64
C GLU A 266 -18.83 -16.80 9.24
N PHE A 267 -19.49 -15.64 9.14
CA PHE A 267 -19.65 -14.91 7.87
C PHE A 267 -18.31 -14.51 7.24
N LEU A 268 -17.34 -14.04 8.05
CA LEU A 268 -16.02 -13.71 7.52
C LEU A 268 -15.26 -14.96 7.05
N ASN A 269 -15.42 -16.09 7.73
CA ASN A 269 -14.85 -17.36 7.30
C ASN A 269 -15.49 -17.84 6.00
N SER A 270 -16.81 -17.80 5.86
CA SER A 270 -17.50 -18.22 4.62
C SER A 270 -17.06 -17.39 3.41
N VAL A 271 -16.94 -16.07 3.58
CA VAL A 271 -16.47 -15.17 2.51
C VAL A 271 -15.02 -15.47 2.10
N VAL A 272 -14.19 -15.97 3.02
CA VAL A 272 -12.79 -16.34 2.72
C VAL A 272 -12.69 -17.74 2.10
N THR A 273 -13.53 -18.70 2.52
CA THR A 273 -13.52 -20.09 2.03
C THR A 273 -14.22 -20.27 0.68
N GLU A 274 -15.14 -19.39 0.29
CA GLU A 274 -15.76 -19.31 -1.05
C GLU A 274 -14.76 -18.84 -2.14
N GLY A 275 -13.53 -19.38 -2.12
CA GLY A 275 -12.40 -18.97 -2.95
C GLY A 275 -12.75 -18.71 -4.41
N HIS A 276 -11.97 -17.81 -5.02
CA HIS A 276 -12.04 -17.25 -6.39
C HIS A 276 -12.67 -15.85 -6.53
N GLN A 277 -12.99 -15.16 -5.44
CA GLN A 277 -13.39 -13.74 -5.51
C GLN A 277 -12.20 -12.81 -5.33
N GLY A 278 -12.05 -11.82 -6.23
CA GLY A 278 -11.02 -10.79 -6.08
C GLY A 278 -11.23 -9.96 -4.81
N VAL A 279 -10.15 -9.42 -4.23
CA VAL A 279 -10.16 -8.64 -2.97
C VAL A 279 -11.29 -7.60 -2.91
N SER A 280 -11.52 -6.90 -4.03
CA SER A 280 -12.55 -5.86 -4.13
C SER A 280 -13.98 -6.39 -3.94
N GLN A 281 -14.26 -7.63 -4.36
CA GLN A 281 -15.57 -8.27 -4.20
C GLN A 281 -15.79 -8.74 -2.76
N ILE A 282 -14.77 -9.34 -2.14
CA ILE A 282 -14.78 -9.70 -0.72
C ILE A 282 -15.01 -8.46 0.15
N MET A 283 -14.21 -7.41 -0.07
CA MET A 283 -14.36 -6.15 0.65
C MET A 283 -15.71 -5.49 0.40
N ARG A 284 -16.28 -5.63 -0.81
CA ARG A 284 -17.64 -5.15 -1.13
C ARG A 284 -18.70 -5.93 -0.35
N ARG A 285 -18.65 -7.25 -0.33
CA ARG A 285 -19.60 -8.10 0.42
C ARG A 285 -19.54 -7.82 1.92
N VAL A 286 -18.34 -7.70 2.47
CA VAL A 286 -18.11 -7.35 3.88
C VAL A 286 -18.68 -5.99 4.21
N ARG A 287 -18.49 -4.98 3.34
CA ARG A 287 -19.10 -3.64 3.52
C ARG A 287 -20.62 -3.65 3.35
N GLN A 288 -21.15 -4.43 2.39
CA GLN A 288 -22.59 -4.59 2.17
C GLN A 288 -23.26 -5.23 3.38
N ALA A 289 -22.56 -6.15 4.06
CA ALA A 289 -22.96 -6.72 5.33
C ALA A 289 -22.81 -5.75 6.52
N GLY A 290 -22.40 -4.49 6.32
CA GLY A 290 -22.26 -3.50 7.40
C GLY A 290 -20.98 -3.63 8.25
N LEU A 291 -20.04 -4.50 7.87
CA LEU A 291 -18.76 -4.68 8.56
C LEU A 291 -17.69 -3.72 8.02
N GLY A 292 -16.88 -3.15 8.93
CA GLY A 292 -15.77 -2.25 8.57
C GLY A 292 -16.01 -0.76 8.81
N GLY A 293 -17.15 -0.38 9.41
CA GLY A 293 -17.44 0.96 9.92
C GLY A 293 -17.58 2.06 8.86
N LYS A 294 -18.63 2.88 8.97
CA LYS A 294 -18.76 4.16 8.24
C LYS A 294 -17.83 5.26 8.79
N ALA A 295 -17.04 4.96 9.83
CA ALA A 295 -16.11 5.88 10.49
C ALA A 295 -14.97 6.40 9.59
N PHE A 296 -14.88 5.93 8.33
CA PHE A 296 -13.88 6.36 7.36
C PHE A 296 -14.37 7.41 6.35
N LYS A 297 -15.43 8.16 6.63
CA LYS A 297 -15.49 9.49 6.01
C LYS A 297 -14.36 10.31 6.64
N ALA A 298 -13.31 10.59 5.86
CA ALA A 298 -12.31 11.58 6.24
C ALA A 298 -13.02 12.80 6.82
N ALA A 299 -12.59 13.23 8.01
CA ALA A 299 -13.06 14.47 8.59
C ALA A 299 -12.93 15.57 7.54
N GLY A 300 -14.05 16.24 7.21
CA GLY A 300 -14.09 17.35 6.28
C GLY A 300 -13.96 17.00 4.80
N LYS A 301 -14.91 16.23 4.22
CA LYS A 301 -15.20 16.47 2.79
C LYS A 301 -15.94 17.82 2.72
N PRO A 302 -15.33 18.88 2.17
CA PRO A 302 -16.02 20.15 1.98
C PRO A 302 -17.27 19.92 1.13
N LEU A 303 -18.25 20.80 1.27
CA LEU A 303 -19.42 20.79 0.40
C LEU A 303 -18.93 20.84 -1.06
N PRO A 304 -19.52 20.03 -1.97
CA PRO A 304 -19.06 19.96 -3.35
C PRO A 304 -19.26 21.31 -4.03
N ILE A 305 -18.16 22.05 -4.20
CA ILE A 305 -18.07 23.26 -5.01
C ILE A 305 -17.40 22.90 -6.32
N LEU A 306 -17.81 23.54 -7.42
CA LEU A 306 -17.16 23.39 -8.72
C LEU A 306 -16.90 24.78 -9.27
N ILE A 307 -15.65 25.08 -9.61
CA ILE A 307 -15.22 26.38 -10.10
C ILE A 307 -15.01 26.29 -11.61
N SER A 308 -15.57 27.25 -12.35
CA SER A 308 -15.32 27.39 -13.77
C SER A 308 -13.85 27.75 -14.01
N PRO A 309 -13.09 26.94 -14.78
CA PRO A 309 -11.70 27.27 -15.08
C PRO A 309 -11.58 28.53 -15.96
N ILE A 310 -12.66 28.92 -16.65
CA ILE A 310 -12.68 30.09 -17.54
C ILE A 310 -13.08 31.34 -16.77
N SER A 311 -14.17 31.30 -16.00
CA SER A 311 -14.71 32.49 -15.34
C SER A 311 -14.27 32.66 -13.88
N GLY A 312 -13.64 31.66 -13.27
CA GLY A 312 -13.21 31.67 -11.88
C GLY A 312 -14.35 31.65 -10.85
N LYS A 313 -15.62 31.65 -11.30
CA LYS A 313 -16.81 31.65 -10.45
C LYS A 313 -17.25 30.23 -10.09
N ALA A 314 -17.81 30.08 -8.90
CA ALA A 314 -18.41 28.82 -8.45
C ALA A 314 -19.77 28.59 -9.14
N ALA A 315 -20.04 27.35 -9.53
CA ALA A 315 -21.35 26.94 -10.05
C ALA A 315 -22.44 27.17 -8.99
N ALA A 316 -23.45 27.98 -9.31
CA ALA A 316 -24.51 28.37 -8.38
C ALA A 316 -25.71 27.41 -8.45
N THR A 317 -25.97 26.85 -9.64
CA THR A 317 -27.06 25.90 -9.88
C THR A 317 -26.56 24.55 -10.38
N ARG A 318 -27.47 23.56 -10.40
CA ARG A 318 -27.21 22.27 -11.03
C ARG A 318 -27.03 22.39 -12.55
N GLY A 319 -27.75 23.30 -13.20
CA GLY A 319 -27.60 23.57 -14.63
C GLY A 319 -26.21 24.06 -14.96
N ASP A 320 -25.71 25.07 -14.23
CA ASP A 320 -24.36 25.60 -14.40
C ASP A 320 -23.30 24.51 -14.22
N ARG A 321 -23.52 23.62 -13.25
CA ARG A 321 -22.63 22.49 -12.97
C ARG A 321 -22.62 21.48 -14.12
N ASP A 322 -23.79 21.11 -14.64
CA ASP A 322 -23.92 20.14 -15.72
C ASP A 322 -23.35 20.72 -17.04
N GLU A 323 -23.53 22.01 -17.29
CA GLU A 323 -22.92 22.71 -18.44
C GLU A 323 -21.39 22.78 -18.33
N LEU A 324 -20.86 23.05 -17.14
CA LEU A 324 -19.43 23.05 -16.90
C LEU A 324 -18.83 21.67 -17.18
N TRP A 325 -19.48 20.60 -16.71
CA TRP A 325 -19.05 19.23 -17.02
C TRP A 325 -19.17 18.91 -18.51
N LEU A 326 -20.26 19.32 -19.15
CA LEU A 326 -20.47 19.12 -20.58
C LEU A 326 -19.35 19.76 -21.41
N ARG A 327 -19.01 21.03 -21.14
CA ARG A 327 -17.91 21.74 -21.80
C ARG A 327 -16.57 21.08 -21.51
N TYR A 328 -16.25 20.88 -20.22
CA TYR A 328 -14.95 20.36 -19.82
C TYR A 328 -14.68 18.93 -20.35
N PHE A 329 -15.67 18.05 -20.34
CA PHE A 329 -15.53 16.71 -20.92
C PHE A 329 -15.67 16.72 -22.45
N GLY A 330 -16.45 17.64 -23.01
CA GLY A 330 -16.50 17.88 -24.45
C GLY A 330 -15.12 18.25 -25.00
N ASP A 331 -14.45 19.22 -24.37
CA ASP A 331 -13.11 19.67 -24.77
C ASP A 331 -12.07 18.53 -24.74
N GLN A 332 -12.19 17.59 -23.80
CA GLN A 332 -11.30 16.42 -23.72
C GLN A 332 -11.44 15.45 -24.90
N GLU A 333 -12.63 15.40 -25.50
CA GLU A 333 -12.98 14.51 -26.61
C GLU A 333 -13.05 15.27 -27.94
N TYR A 334 -12.56 16.53 -27.99
CA TYR A 334 -12.72 17.45 -29.13
C TYR A 334 -14.18 17.58 -29.60
N GLY A 335 -15.12 17.45 -28.65
CA GLY A 335 -16.54 17.47 -28.89
C GLY A 335 -17.07 18.89 -29.12
N GLN A 336 -18.07 19.00 -29.99
CA GLN A 336 -18.84 20.23 -30.19
C GLN A 336 -20.17 20.12 -29.46
N ILE A 337 -20.58 21.19 -28.77
CA ILE A 337 -21.89 21.24 -28.12
C ILE A 337 -22.92 21.61 -29.18
N LEU A 338 -23.85 20.70 -29.42
CA LEU A 338 -24.89 20.82 -30.43
C LEU A 338 -26.27 20.62 -29.79
N PRO A 339 -27.31 21.34 -30.26
CA PRO A 339 -28.69 21.02 -29.92
C PRO A 339 -29.06 19.59 -30.31
N THR A 340 -29.87 18.93 -29.48
CA THR A 340 -30.33 17.53 -29.73
C THR A 340 -31.03 17.39 -31.09
N GLU A 341 -31.77 18.41 -31.52
CA GLU A 341 -32.49 18.43 -32.79
C GLU A 341 -31.54 18.37 -34.00
N ASP A 342 -30.44 19.12 -33.94
CA ASP A 342 -29.42 19.11 -34.99
C ASP A 342 -28.72 17.74 -35.06
N LEU A 343 -28.40 17.14 -33.91
CA LEU A 343 -27.83 15.79 -33.86
C LEU A 343 -28.77 14.75 -34.48
N ILE A 344 -30.09 14.83 -34.19
CA ILE A 344 -31.09 13.93 -34.78
C ILE A 344 -31.19 14.13 -36.30
N ARG A 345 -31.13 15.38 -36.76
CA ARG A 345 -31.18 15.71 -38.19
C ARG A 345 -29.97 15.16 -38.93
N ASP A 346 -28.78 15.34 -38.38
CA ASP A 346 -27.52 14.88 -39.01
C ASP A 346 -27.41 13.35 -39.01
N ALA A 347 -27.91 12.69 -37.95
CA ALA A 347 -27.89 11.23 -37.84
C ALA A 347 -28.74 10.51 -38.91
N ARG A 348 -29.69 11.21 -39.55
CA ARG A 348 -30.57 10.66 -40.60
C ARG A 348 -29.94 10.64 -42.00
N ARG A 349 -28.76 11.24 -42.20
CA ARG A 349 -28.07 11.25 -43.49
C ARG A 349 -27.37 9.90 -43.71
N PRO A 350 -27.72 9.11 -44.75
CA PRO A 350 -27.00 7.89 -45.07
C PRO A 350 -25.58 8.24 -45.55
N ILE A 351 -24.58 7.59 -44.97
CA ILE A 351 -23.18 7.68 -45.39
C ILE A 351 -22.83 6.34 -46.03
N VAL A 352 -23.34 6.10 -47.23
CA VAL A 352 -22.94 4.94 -48.03
C VAL A 352 -21.99 5.46 -49.10
N PRO A 353 -20.71 5.07 -49.11
CA PRO A 353 -19.84 5.33 -50.25
C PRO A 353 -20.45 4.66 -51.48
N ALA A 354 -20.59 5.38 -52.58
CA ALA A 354 -21.20 4.88 -53.82
C ALA A 354 -20.47 3.66 -54.43
N GLU A 355 -19.26 3.35 -53.94
CA GLU A 355 -18.31 2.37 -54.48
C GLU A 355 -18.11 1.15 -53.55
N ALA A 356 -18.88 1.00 -52.47
CA ALA A 356 -18.67 -0.09 -51.50
C ALA A 356 -19.30 -1.42 -51.99
N GLU A 357 -18.45 -2.38 -52.40
CA GLU A 357 -18.87 -3.75 -52.69
C GLU A 357 -18.99 -4.59 -51.40
N TRP A 358 -20.20 -5.09 -51.11
CA TRP A 358 -20.45 -5.93 -49.95
C TRP A 358 -20.39 -7.42 -50.31
N GLN A 359 -19.56 -8.18 -49.61
CA GLN A 359 -19.54 -9.64 -49.67
C GLN A 359 -20.30 -10.24 -48.48
N PHE A 360 -20.94 -11.39 -48.67
CA PHE A 360 -21.75 -12.04 -47.62
C PHE A 360 -20.91 -12.39 -46.37
N GLU A 361 -19.65 -12.73 -46.57
CA GLU A 361 -18.66 -13.07 -45.54
C GLU A 361 -18.40 -11.90 -44.58
N MET A 362 -18.62 -10.66 -45.02
CA MET A 362 -18.48 -9.46 -44.19
C MET A 362 -19.60 -9.31 -43.16
N MET A 363 -20.74 -9.98 -43.37
CA MET A 363 -21.91 -9.92 -42.48
C MET A 363 -21.81 -10.92 -41.33
N PRO A 364 -22.22 -10.54 -40.10
CA PRO A 364 -22.16 -11.44 -38.96
C PRO A 364 -23.16 -12.58 -39.07
N THR A 365 -22.72 -13.79 -38.73
CA THR A 365 -23.64 -14.91 -38.55
C THR A 365 -24.38 -14.80 -37.23
N MET A 366 -25.54 -15.45 -37.12
CA MET A 366 -26.31 -15.46 -35.87
C MET A 366 -25.50 -16.06 -34.71
N VAL A 367 -24.68 -17.09 -34.98
CA VAL A 367 -23.77 -17.70 -34.00
C VAL A 367 -22.72 -16.70 -33.48
N GLN A 368 -22.21 -15.83 -34.35
CA GLN A 368 -21.27 -14.78 -33.94
C GLN A 368 -21.94 -13.75 -33.03
N VAL A 369 -23.17 -13.33 -33.35
CA VAL A 369 -23.96 -12.44 -32.47
C VAL A 369 -24.19 -13.12 -31.11
N GLU A 370 -24.66 -14.37 -31.09
CA GLU A 370 -24.89 -15.13 -29.86
C GLU A 370 -23.63 -15.25 -29.00
N THR A 371 -22.48 -15.54 -29.63
CA THR A 371 -21.17 -15.64 -28.97
C THR A 371 -20.77 -14.32 -28.30
N VAL A 372 -21.04 -13.19 -28.95
CA VAL A 372 -20.76 -11.87 -28.38
C VAL A 372 -21.66 -11.60 -27.16
N LEU A 373 -22.94 -11.94 -27.22
CA LEU A 373 -23.89 -11.77 -26.10
C LEU A 373 -23.46 -12.59 -24.87
N ARG A 374 -23.00 -13.84 -25.07
CA ARG A 374 -22.45 -14.71 -23.99
C ARG A 374 -21.26 -14.08 -23.26
N GLN A 375 -20.49 -13.27 -23.96
CA GLN A 375 -19.27 -12.65 -23.44
C GLN A 375 -19.51 -11.30 -22.75
N VAL A 376 -20.75 -10.81 -22.69
CA VAL A 376 -21.07 -9.53 -22.02
C VAL A 376 -20.71 -9.63 -20.53
N PRO A 377 -19.94 -8.66 -19.98
CA PRO A 377 -19.52 -8.69 -18.58
C PRO A 377 -20.69 -8.33 -17.64
N PRO A 378 -20.96 -9.14 -16.60
CA PRO A 378 -21.99 -8.83 -15.60
C PRO A 378 -21.53 -7.68 -14.67
N GLY A 379 -22.50 -7.08 -13.97
CA GLY A 379 -22.27 -6.05 -12.95
C GLY A 379 -21.87 -4.68 -13.49
N LYS A 380 -22.00 -4.45 -14.80
CA LYS A 380 -21.72 -3.15 -15.44
C LYS A 380 -22.96 -2.25 -15.44
N ALA A 381 -22.74 -0.94 -15.43
CA ALA A 381 -23.83 0.05 -15.51
C ALA A 381 -24.48 0.01 -16.90
N ALA A 382 -25.80 0.14 -16.95
CA ALA A 382 -26.55 0.20 -18.20
C ALA A 382 -26.48 1.61 -18.83
N GLY A 383 -26.47 1.65 -20.16
CA GLY A 383 -26.43 2.87 -20.96
C GLY A 383 -27.75 3.65 -20.90
N LEU A 384 -27.96 4.59 -21.82
CA LEU A 384 -29.21 5.38 -21.91
C LEU A 384 -30.45 4.51 -22.09
N ASP A 385 -30.30 3.37 -22.77
CA ASP A 385 -31.32 2.33 -22.94
C ASP A 385 -31.73 1.60 -21.64
N ASN A 386 -30.93 1.72 -20.58
CA ASN A 386 -31.15 1.04 -19.30
C ASN A 386 -31.30 -0.49 -19.39
N ILE A 387 -30.77 -1.12 -20.45
CA ILE A 387 -30.75 -2.58 -20.62
C ILE A 387 -29.54 -3.17 -19.86
N PRO A 388 -29.75 -4.03 -18.83
CA PRO A 388 -28.66 -4.67 -18.11
C PRO A 388 -27.93 -5.69 -18.99
N GLY A 389 -26.60 -5.75 -18.91
CA GLY A 389 -25.81 -6.75 -19.62
C GLY A 389 -26.11 -8.19 -19.20
N GLU A 390 -26.63 -8.38 -17.99
CA GLU A 390 -27.08 -9.67 -17.46
C GLU A 390 -28.23 -10.26 -18.29
N MET A 391 -29.14 -9.43 -18.82
CA MET A 391 -30.21 -9.89 -19.70
C MET A 391 -29.66 -10.54 -20.99
N LEU A 392 -28.68 -9.89 -21.61
CA LEU A 392 -28.00 -10.39 -22.81
C LEU A 392 -27.28 -11.72 -22.55
N ARG A 393 -26.73 -11.88 -21.35
CA ARG A 393 -25.97 -13.07 -20.94
C ARG A 393 -26.87 -14.22 -20.48
N ALA A 394 -28.06 -13.93 -19.97
CA ALA A 394 -28.96 -14.92 -19.40
C ALA A 394 -29.53 -15.88 -20.47
N VAL A 395 -29.96 -15.34 -21.62
CA VAL A 395 -30.64 -16.06 -22.70
C VAL A 395 -30.11 -15.69 -24.11
N PRO A 396 -28.79 -15.79 -24.35
CA PRO A 396 -28.15 -15.29 -25.57
C PRO A 396 -28.71 -15.94 -26.84
N HIS A 397 -29.04 -17.24 -26.78
CA HIS A 397 -29.64 -18.00 -27.89
C HIS A 397 -30.99 -17.43 -28.35
N HIS A 398 -31.80 -16.93 -27.43
CA HIS A 398 -33.14 -16.39 -27.73
C HIS A 398 -33.09 -14.92 -28.15
N LEU A 399 -32.10 -14.16 -27.65
CA LEU A 399 -31.90 -12.77 -28.02
C LEU A 399 -31.16 -12.59 -29.36
N ALA A 400 -30.32 -13.54 -29.76
CA ALA A 400 -29.57 -13.44 -31.02
C ALA A 400 -30.48 -13.34 -32.26
N PRO A 401 -31.55 -14.14 -32.42
CA PRO A 401 -32.51 -14.00 -33.52
C PRO A 401 -33.23 -12.64 -33.53
N ILE A 402 -33.43 -12.03 -32.37
CA ILE A 402 -34.07 -10.71 -32.24
C ILE A 402 -33.10 -9.59 -32.67
N LEU A 403 -31.84 -9.67 -32.26
CA LEU A 403 -30.85 -8.62 -32.52
C LEU A 403 -30.12 -8.75 -33.86
N HIS A 404 -30.01 -9.97 -34.41
CA HIS A 404 -29.25 -10.23 -35.65
C HIS A 404 -29.79 -9.43 -36.85
N PRO A 405 -31.10 -9.40 -37.15
CA PRO A 405 -31.64 -8.58 -38.24
C PRO A 405 -31.30 -7.09 -38.10
N LEU A 406 -31.35 -6.56 -36.88
CA LEU A 406 -30.95 -5.18 -36.59
C LEU A 406 -29.45 -4.93 -36.82
N PHE A 407 -28.59 -5.89 -36.46
CA PHE A 407 -27.15 -5.77 -36.68
C PHE A 407 -26.81 -5.79 -38.17
N ILE A 408 -27.41 -6.67 -38.96
CA ILE A 408 -27.25 -6.70 -40.42
C ILE A 408 -27.74 -5.38 -41.02
N LYS A 409 -28.94 -4.94 -40.64
CA LYS A 409 -29.52 -3.67 -41.08
C LYS A 409 -28.56 -2.50 -40.81
N SER A 410 -27.98 -2.45 -39.61
CA SER A 410 -27.06 -1.39 -39.20
C SER A 410 -25.73 -1.42 -39.95
N MET A 411 -25.24 -2.60 -40.37
CA MET A 411 -24.01 -2.72 -41.15
C MET A 411 -24.21 -2.33 -42.61
N VAL A 412 -25.23 -2.88 -43.27
CA VAL A 412 -25.50 -2.62 -44.70
C VAL A 412 -25.83 -1.15 -44.95
N THR A 413 -26.55 -0.51 -44.03
CA THR A 413 -26.90 0.91 -44.15
C THR A 413 -25.79 1.85 -43.64
N ILE A 414 -24.72 1.31 -43.05
CA ILE A 414 -23.68 2.06 -42.32
C ILE A 414 -24.32 3.05 -41.32
N ALA A 415 -25.48 2.65 -40.75
CA ALA A 415 -26.30 3.48 -39.89
C ALA A 415 -26.70 2.69 -38.64
N GLN A 416 -26.06 3.02 -37.52
CA GLN A 416 -26.46 2.50 -36.20
C GLN A 416 -27.49 3.41 -35.52
N SER A 417 -28.31 2.81 -34.64
CA SER A 417 -29.27 3.53 -33.80
C SER A 417 -28.61 4.65 -33.00
N LEU A 418 -29.25 5.82 -32.96
CA LEU A 418 -28.82 7.01 -32.22
C LEU A 418 -28.67 6.71 -30.72
N ALA A 419 -29.51 5.82 -30.17
CA ALA A 419 -29.43 5.36 -28.78
C ALA A 419 -28.10 4.66 -28.45
N TRP A 420 -27.41 4.13 -29.46
CA TRP A 420 -26.11 3.46 -29.32
C TRP A 420 -24.92 4.41 -29.55
N ARG A 421 -25.14 5.55 -30.22
CA ARG A 421 -24.11 6.59 -30.46
C ARG A 421 -23.81 7.40 -29.18
N GLY A 422 -24.80 7.55 -28.30
CA GLY A 422 -24.70 8.32 -27.06
C GLY A 422 -24.48 7.49 -25.79
N GLY A 423 -24.45 8.19 -24.66
CA GLY A 423 -24.26 7.59 -23.35
C GLY A 423 -24.34 8.62 -22.23
N LEU A 424 -24.05 8.19 -21.01
CA LEU A 424 -24.06 9.07 -19.84
C LEU A 424 -22.64 9.32 -19.34
N LEU A 425 -22.31 10.59 -19.16
CA LEU A 425 -21.07 11.03 -18.55
C LEU A 425 -21.25 11.13 -17.04
N TYR A 426 -20.37 10.44 -16.31
CA TYR A 426 -20.26 10.54 -14.86
C TYR A 426 -18.91 11.16 -14.49
N GLU A 427 -18.91 12.06 -13.52
CA GLU A 427 -17.71 12.62 -12.93
C GLU A 427 -17.15 11.69 -11.82
N ALA A 428 -15.87 11.32 -11.93
CA ALA A 428 -15.19 10.49 -10.95
C ALA A 428 -13.96 11.19 -10.39
N TYR A 429 -14.01 11.60 -9.13
CA TYR A 429 -12.88 12.26 -8.47
C TYR A 429 -11.65 11.35 -8.40
N LYS A 430 -10.50 11.85 -8.83
CA LYS A 430 -9.22 11.11 -8.88
C LYS A 430 -8.62 10.85 -7.50
N ASN A 431 -9.23 11.33 -6.41
CA ASN A 431 -8.66 11.36 -5.06
C ASN A 431 -7.29 12.06 -5.00
N ALA A 432 -7.05 13.00 -5.92
CA ALA A 432 -5.83 13.78 -6.04
C ALA A 432 -6.17 15.13 -6.68
N GLY A 433 -5.57 16.21 -6.17
CA GLY A 433 -5.86 17.58 -6.58
C GLY A 433 -6.94 18.25 -5.71
N ASP A 434 -7.34 19.46 -6.08
CA ASP A 434 -8.45 20.16 -5.43
C ASP A 434 -9.79 19.66 -6.01
N SER A 435 -10.73 19.26 -5.15
CA SER A 435 -12.07 18.81 -5.56
C SER A 435 -12.94 19.92 -6.14
N SER A 436 -12.53 21.19 -5.98
CA SER A 436 -13.21 22.33 -6.62
C SER A 436 -12.96 22.42 -8.13
N GLN A 437 -11.90 21.76 -8.62
CA GLN A 437 -11.41 21.88 -9.98
C GLN A 437 -11.85 20.69 -10.85
N PRO A 438 -12.43 20.93 -12.04
CA PRO A 438 -12.80 19.85 -12.99
C PRO A 438 -11.63 18.94 -13.37
N ALA A 439 -10.41 19.49 -13.43
CA ALA A 439 -9.17 18.77 -13.74
C ALA A 439 -8.89 17.57 -12.82
N SER A 440 -9.38 17.64 -11.58
CA SER A 440 -9.24 16.59 -10.57
C SER A 440 -10.20 15.42 -10.76
N PHE A 441 -11.05 15.43 -11.81
CA PHE A 441 -12.02 14.40 -12.11
C PHE A 441 -11.68 13.66 -13.41
N ARG A 442 -12.15 12.41 -13.53
CA ARG A 442 -12.19 11.61 -14.76
C ARG A 442 -13.63 11.60 -15.29
N SER A 443 -13.79 11.71 -16.60
CA SER A 443 -15.02 11.35 -17.29
C SER A 443 -15.16 9.82 -17.30
N LEU A 444 -16.35 9.33 -16.96
CA LEU A 444 -16.73 7.93 -17.15
C LEU A 444 -17.95 7.89 -18.06
N PHE A 445 -17.76 7.41 -19.28
CA PHE A 445 -18.83 7.30 -20.27
C PHE A 445 -19.51 5.92 -20.21
N VAL A 446 -20.81 5.93 -19.90
CA VAL A 446 -21.65 4.72 -19.82
C VAL A 446 -22.52 4.62 -21.07
N SER A 447 -22.06 3.83 -22.04
CA SER A 447 -22.81 3.52 -23.27
C SER A 447 -23.61 2.22 -23.20
N SER A 448 -24.56 2.06 -24.14
CA SER A 448 -25.44 0.89 -24.30
C SER A 448 -24.67 -0.44 -24.31
N CYS A 449 -25.22 -1.44 -23.60
CA CYS A 449 -24.69 -2.82 -23.63
C CYS A 449 -24.93 -3.48 -25.00
N VAL A 450 -26.08 -3.20 -25.64
CA VAL A 450 -26.42 -3.74 -26.96
C VAL A 450 -25.59 -3.07 -28.05
N GLY A 451 -25.42 -1.74 -28.00
CA GLY A 451 -24.53 -1.02 -28.93
C GLY A 451 -23.08 -1.52 -28.85
N LYS A 452 -22.58 -1.79 -27.63
CA LYS A 452 -21.26 -2.42 -27.43
C LYS A 452 -21.18 -3.83 -28.02
N ALA A 453 -22.26 -4.62 -27.94
CA ALA A 453 -22.33 -5.93 -28.57
C ALA A 453 -22.25 -5.79 -30.10
N PHE A 454 -22.98 -4.84 -30.69
CA PHE A 454 -22.90 -4.52 -32.12
C PHE A 454 -21.48 -4.12 -32.54
N HIS A 455 -20.87 -3.13 -31.88
CA HIS A 455 -19.49 -2.69 -32.18
C HIS A 455 -18.50 -3.83 -32.06
N LYS A 456 -18.68 -4.69 -31.07
CA LYS A 456 -17.86 -5.88 -30.88
C LYS A 456 -18.04 -6.85 -32.05
N THR A 457 -19.26 -7.13 -32.50
CA THR A 457 -19.54 -7.97 -33.67
C THR A 457 -18.87 -7.43 -34.94
N VAL A 458 -19.04 -6.14 -35.25
CA VAL A 458 -18.40 -5.49 -36.40
C VAL A 458 -16.88 -5.63 -36.33
N LYS A 459 -16.30 -5.34 -35.16
CA LYS A 459 -14.86 -5.43 -34.94
C LYS A 459 -14.29 -6.83 -35.09
N GLN A 460 -15.07 -7.88 -34.86
CA GLN A 460 -14.63 -9.26 -35.08
C GLN A 460 -14.48 -9.59 -36.57
N LYS A 461 -15.23 -8.93 -37.46
CA LYS A 461 -15.15 -9.14 -38.91
C LYS A 461 -13.94 -8.49 -39.56
N VAL A 462 -13.49 -7.35 -39.04
CA VAL A 462 -12.29 -6.63 -39.53
C VAL A 462 -11.01 -7.14 -38.86
N ARG A 463 -11.11 -8.16 -37.99
CA ARG A 463 -10.01 -8.64 -37.14
C ARG A 463 -8.85 -9.23 -37.94
N ASP A 464 -9.15 -10.19 -38.80
CA ASP A 464 -8.12 -11.07 -39.37
C ASP A 464 -7.22 -10.27 -40.33
N VAL A 465 -7.84 -9.36 -41.09
CA VAL A 465 -7.15 -8.37 -41.93
C VAL A 465 -6.25 -7.46 -41.09
N ALA A 466 -6.75 -6.92 -39.99
CA ALA A 466 -5.94 -6.04 -39.13
C ALA A 466 -4.86 -6.78 -38.32
N GLN A 467 -4.94 -8.10 -38.15
CA GLN A 467 -3.97 -8.88 -37.35
C GLN A 467 -2.79 -9.40 -38.14
N ALA A 468 -2.96 -9.65 -39.44
CA ALA A 468 -1.88 -10.10 -40.32
C ALA A 468 -0.71 -9.10 -40.38
N ASP A 469 -1.00 -7.80 -40.23
CA ASP A 469 -0.04 -6.73 -40.52
C ASP A 469 0.52 -5.99 -39.29
N LEU A 470 0.21 -6.45 -38.06
CA LEU A 470 0.68 -5.81 -36.82
C LEU A 470 1.98 -6.42 -36.29
N HIS A 471 2.93 -5.55 -35.91
CA HIS A 471 4.21 -5.93 -35.28
C HIS A 471 3.99 -6.86 -34.06
N PRO A 472 4.81 -7.92 -33.85
CA PRO A 472 4.60 -8.88 -32.77
C PRO A 472 4.60 -8.30 -31.35
N LEU A 473 5.32 -7.19 -31.11
CA LEU A 473 5.35 -6.48 -29.82
C LEU A 473 4.26 -5.42 -29.64
N HIS A 474 3.32 -5.31 -30.59
CA HIS A 474 2.03 -4.65 -30.39
C HIS A 474 1.13 -5.51 -29.47
N CYS A 475 1.59 -5.65 -28.24
CA CYS A 475 0.96 -6.37 -27.16
C CYS A 475 -0.15 -5.49 -26.58
N GLY A 476 -1.28 -5.40 -27.27
CA GLY A 476 -2.56 -4.98 -26.68
C GLY A 476 -3.54 -6.14 -26.74
N PRO A 477 -4.82 -5.96 -26.40
CA PRO A 477 -5.77 -7.03 -26.61
C PRO A 477 -5.85 -7.29 -28.13
N ARG A 478 -5.18 -8.36 -28.61
CA ARG A 478 -5.29 -9.01 -29.95
C ARG A 478 -6.66 -9.68 -30.14
N GLN A 479 -7.67 -8.94 -29.72
CA GLN A 479 -9.10 -9.04 -29.87
C GLN A 479 -9.55 -7.74 -29.21
N PHE A 480 -10.13 -6.80 -29.95
CA PHE A 480 -10.57 -5.47 -29.47
C PHE A 480 -9.57 -4.29 -29.51
N SER A 481 -8.75 -4.09 -30.56
CA SER A 481 -7.83 -2.92 -30.72
C SER A 481 -8.46 -1.53 -31.00
N PRO A 482 -8.02 -0.43 -30.35
CA PRO A 482 -8.39 0.96 -30.66
C PRO A 482 -7.72 1.52 -31.94
N VAL A 483 -8.15 2.70 -32.40
CA VAL A 483 -7.71 3.42 -33.62
C VAL A 483 -6.19 3.71 -33.66
N LEU A 484 -5.50 3.63 -32.53
CA LEU A 484 -4.04 3.82 -32.45
C LEU A 484 -3.25 2.77 -33.26
N PHE A 485 -3.76 1.56 -33.43
CA PHE A 485 -3.02 0.46 -34.04
C PHE A 485 -2.69 0.67 -35.54
N PRO A 486 -3.62 1.14 -36.39
CA PRO A 486 -3.28 1.58 -37.75
C PRO A 486 -2.19 2.67 -37.81
N ALA A 487 -2.21 3.65 -36.91
CA ALA A 487 -1.17 4.68 -36.86
C ALA A 487 0.20 4.10 -36.47
N LEU A 488 0.23 3.13 -35.55
CA LEU A 488 1.46 2.43 -35.17
C LEU A 488 2.01 1.54 -36.31
N HIS A 489 1.15 0.98 -37.14
CA HIS A 489 1.58 0.25 -38.35
C HIS A 489 2.28 1.18 -39.35
N ILE A 490 1.73 2.37 -39.63
CA ILE A 490 2.39 3.34 -40.51
C ILE A 490 3.72 3.80 -39.91
N LEU A 491 3.74 4.00 -38.58
CA LEU A 491 4.96 4.32 -37.87
C LEU A 491 6.03 3.22 -38.00
N SER A 492 5.64 1.95 -37.94
CA SER A 492 6.59 0.83 -38.05
C SER A 492 7.29 0.81 -39.40
N GLN A 493 6.53 0.98 -40.48
CA GLN A 493 7.10 1.07 -41.83
C GLN A 493 8.01 2.29 -41.98
N ALA A 494 7.60 3.44 -41.44
CA ALA A 494 8.40 4.66 -41.48
C ALA A 494 9.71 4.51 -40.68
N ALA A 495 9.68 3.89 -39.50
CA ALA A 495 10.85 3.62 -38.67
C ALA A 495 11.83 2.65 -39.36
N ALA A 496 11.30 1.59 -40.01
CA ALA A 496 12.08 0.65 -40.79
C ALA A 496 12.79 1.32 -41.96
N SER A 497 12.07 2.14 -42.74
CA SER A 497 12.64 2.91 -43.86
C SER A 497 13.73 3.90 -43.43
N ALA A 498 13.68 4.37 -42.18
CA ALA A 498 14.64 5.29 -41.60
C ALA A 498 15.85 4.59 -40.94
N GLY A 499 15.95 3.26 -40.99
CA GLY A 499 17.07 2.50 -40.42
C GLY A 499 17.17 2.60 -38.89
N ILE A 500 16.03 2.82 -38.21
CA ILE A 500 15.98 2.98 -36.75
C ILE A 500 15.88 1.62 -36.04
N ASN A 501 15.38 0.61 -36.75
CA ASN A 501 15.17 -0.73 -36.24
C ASN A 501 16.46 -1.38 -35.76
N HIS A 502 16.32 -2.25 -34.76
CA HIS A 502 17.38 -3.15 -34.35
C HIS A 502 16.88 -4.59 -34.48
N PHE A 503 17.82 -5.51 -34.62
CA PHE A 503 17.53 -6.92 -34.81
C PHE A 503 18.18 -7.72 -33.69
N PHE A 504 17.45 -8.69 -33.17
CA PHE A 504 17.98 -9.70 -32.24
C PHE A 504 17.81 -11.07 -32.89
N ASN A 505 18.81 -11.92 -32.79
CA ASN A 505 18.69 -13.28 -33.28
C ASN A 505 17.85 -14.12 -32.30
N HIS A 506 17.01 -15.00 -32.83
CA HIS A 506 16.20 -15.94 -32.05
C HIS A 506 16.60 -17.37 -32.35
N ASP A 507 16.99 -18.11 -31.32
CA ASP A 507 17.26 -19.55 -31.40
C ASP A 507 16.14 -20.35 -30.68
N PRO A 508 15.16 -20.89 -31.42
CA PRO A 508 14.06 -21.64 -30.82
C PRO A 508 14.47 -23.02 -30.28
N GLU A 509 15.58 -23.60 -30.77
CA GLU A 509 16.02 -24.94 -30.41
C GLU A 509 16.71 -24.97 -29.04
N LEU A 510 17.42 -23.89 -28.70
CA LEU A 510 18.08 -23.74 -27.39
C LEU A 510 17.22 -22.97 -26.37
N GLY A 511 16.29 -22.15 -26.84
CA GLY A 511 15.35 -21.37 -26.02
C GLY A 511 16.02 -20.66 -24.84
N ILE A 512 15.66 -21.02 -23.59
CA ILE A 512 16.24 -20.34 -22.41
C ILE A 512 17.73 -20.64 -22.19
N TYR A 513 18.31 -21.61 -22.88
CA TYR A 513 19.72 -22.03 -22.73
C TYR A 513 20.65 -21.40 -23.77
N SER A 514 20.13 -20.65 -24.74
CA SER A 514 20.96 -19.93 -25.73
C SER A 514 21.84 -18.88 -25.03
N THR A 515 23.13 -18.88 -25.34
CA THR A 515 24.13 -17.92 -24.81
C THR A 515 24.64 -16.94 -25.86
N ASP A 516 24.61 -17.32 -27.14
CA ASP A 516 24.85 -16.46 -28.29
C ASP A 516 23.88 -16.87 -29.41
N PRO A 517 22.72 -16.22 -29.53
CA PRO A 517 21.72 -16.63 -30.50
C PRO A 517 22.24 -16.38 -31.93
N THR A 518 22.38 -17.45 -32.72
CA THR A 518 22.78 -17.41 -34.14
C THR A 518 21.61 -17.65 -35.09
N GLY A 519 20.39 -17.79 -34.55
CA GLY A 519 19.18 -18.05 -35.31
C GLY A 519 18.60 -16.83 -36.03
N GLU A 520 17.31 -16.89 -36.36
CA GLU A 520 16.65 -15.92 -37.25
C GLU A 520 16.60 -14.50 -36.64
N ALA A 521 16.96 -13.49 -37.44
CA ALA A 521 16.93 -12.09 -37.02
C ALA A 521 15.48 -11.60 -36.87
N GLN A 522 15.11 -11.25 -35.65
CA GLN A 522 13.81 -10.69 -35.28
C GLN A 522 13.91 -9.18 -35.11
N GLU A 523 13.05 -8.44 -35.81
CA GLU A 523 12.97 -6.99 -35.70
C GLU A 523 12.39 -6.59 -34.34
N ALA A 524 13.13 -5.78 -33.60
CA ALA A 524 12.71 -5.21 -32.32
C ALA A 524 12.91 -3.69 -32.37
N TRP A 525 11.90 -2.92 -31.96
CA TRP A 525 12.02 -1.46 -31.83
C TRP A 525 10.91 -0.84 -30.98
N ASP A 526 9.78 -1.52 -30.81
CA ASP A 526 8.66 -1.06 -30.00
C ASP A 526 8.17 -2.11 -28.98
N ALA A 527 7.50 -1.63 -27.93
CA ALA A 527 6.64 -2.43 -27.08
C ALA A 527 5.43 -1.57 -26.70
N THR A 528 4.28 -1.91 -27.28
CA THR A 528 3.06 -1.12 -27.16
C THR A 528 1.92 -1.92 -26.55
N TRP A 529 1.32 -1.40 -25.48
CA TRP A 529 0.08 -1.92 -24.89
C TRP A 529 -1.03 -0.88 -24.84
N ALA A 530 -2.12 -1.13 -25.56
CA ALA A 530 -3.23 -0.19 -25.71
C ALA A 530 -2.75 1.19 -26.17
N ASP A 531 -2.91 2.24 -25.36
CA ASP A 531 -2.45 3.61 -25.60
C ASP A 531 -1.05 3.93 -25.03
N ASP A 532 -0.47 3.00 -24.28
CA ASP A 532 0.87 3.14 -23.71
C ASP A 532 1.91 2.47 -24.62
N SER A 533 2.67 3.28 -25.37
CA SER A 533 3.79 2.81 -26.20
C SER A 533 5.14 3.10 -25.57
N SER A 534 6.09 2.19 -25.79
CA SER A 534 7.51 2.40 -25.51
C SER A 534 8.32 2.03 -26.75
N PHE A 535 9.31 2.85 -27.09
CA PHE A 535 10.14 2.62 -28.26
C PHE A 535 11.60 2.67 -27.84
N ALA A 536 12.40 1.77 -28.41
CA ALA A 536 13.82 1.63 -28.09
C ALA A 536 14.68 1.95 -29.32
N ALA A 537 15.68 2.80 -29.12
CA ALA A 537 16.71 3.10 -30.10
C ALA A 537 18.06 2.70 -29.50
N ILE A 538 18.76 1.77 -30.16
CA ILE A 538 20.03 1.20 -29.70
C ILE A 538 21.05 1.34 -30.83
N ASP A 539 22.29 1.66 -30.46
CA ASP A 539 23.44 1.73 -31.36
C ASP A 539 24.72 1.60 -30.53
N GLU A 540 25.80 1.11 -31.14
CA GLU A 540 27.12 1.06 -30.53
C GLU A 540 27.74 2.46 -30.42
N ASP A 541 27.38 3.37 -31.34
CA ASP A 541 27.83 4.75 -31.32
C ASP A 541 26.85 5.67 -30.57
N SER A 542 27.37 6.35 -29.55
CA SER A 542 26.56 7.25 -28.70
C SER A 542 25.92 8.43 -29.47
N GLY A 543 26.55 8.93 -30.53
CA GLY A 543 25.99 9.98 -31.38
C GLY A 543 24.84 9.47 -32.23
N LYS A 544 24.99 8.30 -32.85
CA LYS A 544 23.93 7.63 -33.61
C LYS A 544 22.70 7.32 -32.75
N VAL A 545 22.87 6.91 -31.49
CA VAL A 545 21.75 6.73 -30.54
C VAL A 545 20.90 8.02 -30.45
N MET A 546 21.56 9.18 -30.29
CA MET A 546 20.84 10.46 -30.19
C MET A 546 20.10 10.80 -31.48
N HIS A 547 20.74 10.63 -32.64
CA HIS A 547 20.11 10.88 -33.94
C HIS A 547 18.90 9.96 -34.19
N LYS A 548 19.05 8.66 -33.94
CA LYS A 548 17.95 7.69 -34.04
C LYS A 548 16.79 8.07 -33.12
N LEU A 549 17.09 8.48 -31.88
CA LEU A 549 16.06 8.88 -30.91
C LEU A 549 15.29 10.14 -31.33
N VAL A 550 15.98 11.17 -31.84
CA VAL A 550 15.33 12.38 -32.39
C VAL A 550 14.43 12.01 -33.56
N ARG A 551 14.97 11.26 -34.53
CA ARG A 551 14.24 10.89 -35.74
C ARG A 551 13.01 10.06 -35.42
N LEU A 552 13.14 9.09 -34.53
CA LEU A 552 12.03 8.25 -34.07
C LEU A 552 10.94 9.08 -33.41
N SER A 553 11.32 10.02 -32.54
CA SER A 553 10.37 10.91 -31.85
C SER A 553 9.61 11.81 -32.83
N GLU A 554 10.29 12.33 -33.86
CA GLU A 554 9.66 13.13 -34.92
C GLU A 554 8.65 12.31 -35.72
N LEU A 555 9.01 11.08 -36.12
CA LEU A 555 8.11 10.16 -36.82
C LEU A 555 6.88 9.84 -35.98
N ILE A 556 7.05 9.52 -34.70
CA ILE A 556 5.92 9.23 -33.78
C ILE A 556 4.94 10.41 -33.74
N ILE A 557 5.44 11.63 -33.53
CA ILE A 557 4.59 12.81 -33.41
C ILE A 557 3.90 13.14 -34.74
N ALA A 558 4.62 13.05 -35.86
CA ALA A 558 4.06 13.31 -37.18
C ALA A 558 2.94 12.32 -37.51
N THR A 559 3.16 11.02 -37.28
CA THR A 559 2.17 9.97 -37.55
C THR A 559 0.94 10.06 -36.65
N CYS A 560 1.12 10.42 -35.37
CA CYS A 560 -0.02 10.66 -34.49
C CYS A 560 -0.88 11.83 -35.01
N LYS A 561 -0.24 12.97 -35.34
CA LYS A 561 -0.95 14.16 -35.82
C LYS A 561 -1.70 13.91 -37.13
N SER A 562 -1.13 13.14 -38.06
CA SER A 562 -1.81 12.83 -39.33
C SER A 562 -3.09 12.00 -39.16
N HIS A 563 -3.26 11.32 -38.03
CA HIS A 563 -4.44 10.53 -37.69
C HIS A 563 -5.36 11.22 -36.67
N GLY A 564 -5.19 12.53 -36.45
CA GLY A 564 -6.00 13.29 -35.51
C GLY A 564 -5.70 13.00 -34.03
N LEU A 565 -4.54 12.39 -33.73
CA LEU A 565 -4.08 12.15 -32.36
C LEU A 565 -3.09 13.24 -31.95
N GLU A 566 -3.26 13.79 -30.75
CA GLU A 566 -2.33 14.77 -30.18
C GLU A 566 -1.50 14.16 -29.03
N PRO A 567 -0.22 13.82 -29.24
CA PRO A 567 0.64 13.28 -28.20
C PRO A 567 0.87 14.29 -27.07
N ASN A 568 0.62 13.86 -25.83
CA ASN A 568 0.80 14.70 -24.66
C ASN A 568 2.28 14.80 -24.25
N VAL A 569 2.99 15.79 -24.76
CA VAL A 569 4.41 16.04 -24.45
C VAL A 569 4.68 16.71 -23.10
N LYS A 570 3.68 16.81 -22.22
CA LYS A 570 3.88 17.34 -20.86
C LYS A 570 4.76 16.39 -20.04
N PRO A 571 5.55 16.90 -19.06
CA PRO A 571 6.34 16.06 -18.18
C PRO A 571 5.51 14.97 -17.48
N GLY A 572 6.00 13.73 -17.49
CA GLY A 572 5.32 12.55 -16.93
C GLY A 572 4.32 11.88 -17.89
N LYS A 573 4.27 12.32 -19.15
CA LYS A 573 3.45 11.74 -20.22
C LYS A 573 4.36 11.20 -21.32
N THR A 574 4.67 11.98 -22.35
CA THR A 574 5.70 11.59 -23.32
C THR A 574 7.08 12.03 -22.83
N ASN A 575 7.94 11.06 -22.53
CA ASN A 575 9.28 11.29 -21.99
C ASN A 575 10.33 10.40 -22.65
N ALA A 576 11.55 10.91 -22.77
CA ALA A 576 12.70 10.14 -23.22
C ALA A 576 13.57 9.72 -22.04
N MET A 577 14.03 8.47 -22.02
CA MET A 577 15.08 7.99 -21.12
C MET A 577 16.33 7.71 -21.94
N VAL A 578 17.43 8.39 -21.64
CA VAL A 578 18.66 8.32 -22.45
C VAL A 578 19.83 7.83 -21.61
N ARG A 579 20.41 6.70 -22.01
CA ARG A 579 21.63 6.15 -21.39
C ARG A 579 22.75 6.09 -22.41
N LEU A 580 23.72 6.99 -22.26
CA LEU A 580 24.96 6.99 -23.06
C LEU A 580 26.12 6.47 -22.22
N VAL A 581 26.70 5.35 -22.64
CA VAL A 581 27.83 4.64 -22.01
C VAL A 581 28.93 4.38 -23.05
N GLY A 582 30.15 4.07 -22.60
CA GLY A 582 31.28 3.75 -23.49
C GLY A 582 32.14 4.95 -23.90
N LYS A 583 33.15 4.67 -24.74
CA LYS A 583 34.06 5.67 -25.32
C LYS A 583 33.27 6.66 -26.20
N GLY A 584 33.59 7.95 -26.17
CA GLY A 584 32.88 8.99 -26.92
C GLY A 584 31.61 9.56 -26.26
N SER A 585 31.00 8.86 -25.28
CA SER A 585 29.77 9.31 -24.61
C SER A 585 29.86 10.69 -23.96
N ALA A 586 31.05 11.09 -23.49
CA ALA A 586 31.29 12.41 -22.93
C ALA A 586 31.26 13.53 -23.98
N GLY A 587 31.79 13.28 -25.18
CA GLY A 587 31.74 14.21 -26.30
C GLY A 587 30.31 14.42 -26.77
N THR A 588 29.55 13.34 -26.93
CA THR A 588 28.12 13.38 -27.29
C THR A 588 27.29 14.18 -26.29
N LYS A 589 27.50 13.99 -24.98
CA LYS A 589 26.80 14.78 -23.95
C LYS A 589 27.11 16.28 -24.04
N LYS A 590 28.35 16.67 -24.37
CA LYS A 590 28.72 18.08 -24.56
C LYS A 590 28.04 18.67 -25.79
N LEU A 591 27.98 17.93 -26.90
CA LEU A 591 27.37 18.37 -28.15
C LEU A 591 25.86 18.55 -28.02
N TRP A 592 25.17 17.58 -27.42
CA TRP A 592 23.70 17.56 -27.38
C TRP A 592 23.09 18.30 -26.18
N PHE A 593 23.84 18.48 -25.09
CA PHE A 593 23.37 19.17 -23.88
C PHE A 593 24.31 20.30 -23.43
N PRO A 594 24.64 21.27 -24.30
CA PRO A 594 25.55 22.37 -23.96
C PRO A 594 24.98 23.29 -22.87
N ASP A 595 23.67 23.55 -22.90
CA ASP A 595 22.98 24.48 -21.98
C ASP A 595 22.43 23.79 -20.72
N GLY A 596 22.72 22.50 -20.52
CA GLY A 596 22.20 21.74 -19.37
C GLY A 596 20.72 21.38 -19.42
N LYS A 597 19.97 21.79 -20.45
CA LYS A 597 18.53 21.54 -20.58
C LYS A 597 18.25 20.04 -20.80
N PRO A 598 17.44 19.39 -19.94
CA PRO A 598 17.13 17.96 -20.06
C PRO A 598 15.95 17.75 -21.03
N CYS A 599 16.09 18.18 -22.28
CA CYS A 599 15.06 17.99 -23.29
C CYS A 599 15.65 17.60 -24.64
N LEU A 600 14.91 16.78 -25.37
CA LEU A 600 15.16 16.42 -26.75
C LEU A 600 14.42 17.41 -27.66
N ARG A 601 15.15 18.25 -28.40
CA ARG A 601 14.57 19.19 -29.35
C ARG A 601 14.25 18.47 -30.66
N LEU A 602 13.01 18.58 -31.12
CA LEU A 602 12.52 17.97 -32.35
C LEU A 602 12.26 19.08 -33.38
N ALA A 603 13.22 19.28 -34.28
CA ALA A 603 13.20 20.41 -35.20
C ALA A 603 12.08 20.27 -36.24
N ALA A 604 11.83 19.07 -36.76
CA ALA A 604 10.86 18.84 -37.84
C ALA A 604 9.41 19.09 -37.42
N VAL A 605 9.09 18.92 -36.13
CA VAL A 605 7.72 19.08 -35.60
C VAL A 605 7.56 20.30 -34.69
N GLY A 606 8.64 21.07 -34.46
CA GLY A 606 8.61 22.27 -33.62
C GLY A 606 8.30 22.02 -32.14
N MET A 607 8.65 20.84 -31.61
CA MET A 607 8.30 20.41 -30.25
C MET A 607 9.55 19.98 -29.46
N SER A 608 9.40 19.75 -28.15
CA SER A 608 10.48 19.23 -27.31
C SER A 608 9.96 18.18 -26.34
N ILE A 609 10.69 17.08 -26.18
CA ILE A 609 10.35 15.99 -25.26
C ILE A 609 11.26 16.06 -24.03
N PRO A 610 10.74 16.06 -22.79
CA PRO A 610 11.59 16.06 -21.59
C PRO A 610 12.33 14.73 -21.42
N ILE A 611 13.61 14.82 -21.10
CA ILE A 611 14.48 13.68 -20.75
C ILE A 611 14.43 13.47 -19.24
N VAL A 612 14.16 12.24 -18.81
CA VAL A 612 13.92 11.93 -17.39
C VAL A 612 14.80 10.77 -16.91
N PRO A 613 15.17 10.73 -15.61
CA PRO A 613 15.98 9.65 -15.06
C PRO A 613 15.18 8.40 -14.72
N GLN A 614 13.86 8.57 -14.57
CA GLN A 614 12.94 7.51 -14.22
C GLN A 614 11.59 7.79 -14.87
N TYR A 615 10.93 6.73 -15.34
CA TYR A 615 9.63 6.82 -15.99
C TYR A 615 8.71 5.71 -15.50
N LYS A 616 7.41 6.01 -15.41
CA LYS A 616 6.40 5.03 -15.00
C LYS A 616 5.67 4.53 -16.24
N HIS A 617 5.92 3.29 -16.64
CA HIS A 617 5.26 2.64 -17.78
C HIS A 617 4.49 1.41 -17.33
N LEU A 618 3.22 1.28 -17.74
CA LEU A 618 2.32 0.16 -17.39
C LEU A 618 2.30 -0.20 -15.89
N GLY A 619 2.50 0.81 -15.05
CA GLY A 619 2.52 0.65 -13.60
C GLY A 619 3.87 0.31 -12.98
N THR A 620 4.90 -0.06 -13.75
CA THR A 620 6.30 -0.25 -13.31
C THR A 620 7.08 1.06 -13.39
N VAL A 621 7.95 1.37 -12.42
CA VAL A 621 8.93 2.46 -12.55
C VAL A 621 10.24 1.91 -13.08
N LEU A 622 10.65 2.40 -14.23
CA LEU A 622 11.96 2.14 -14.81
C LEU A 622 12.91 3.27 -14.39
N ASP A 623 14.12 2.91 -13.99
CA ASP A 623 15.23 3.84 -13.77
C ASP A 623 16.27 3.68 -14.88
N LEU A 624 17.03 4.73 -15.20
CA LEU A 624 18.09 4.68 -16.22
C LEU A 624 19.10 3.55 -16.01
N GLY A 625 19.34 3.17 -14.75
CA GLY A 625 20.25 2.10 -14.39
C GLY A 625 19.69 0.70 -14.60
N ALA A 626 18.38 0.56 -14.83
CA ALA A 626 17.63 -0.69 -14.73
C ALA A 626 17.87 -1.44 -13.40
N THR A 627 18.15 -0.71 -12.31
CA THR A 627 18.49 -1.28 -10.99
C THR A 627 17.27 -1.74 -10.20
N MET A 628 16.06 -1.36 -10.63
CA MET A 628 14.78 -1.70 -10.02
C MET A 628 14.61 -1.20 -8.57
N ILE A 629 15.53 -0.39 -8.04
CA ILE A 629 15.51 0.02 -6.62
C ILE A 629 14.35 0.95 -6.28
N VAL A 630 13.99 1.81 -7.23
CA VAL A 630 12.85 2.73 -7.10
C VAL A 630 11.55 1.92 -7.14
N GLU A 631 11.48 0.94 -8.03
CA GLU A 631 10.35 0.04 -8.15
C GLU A 631 10.18 -0.83 -6.89
N ALA A 632 11.27 -1.39 -6.33
CA ALA A 632 11.23 -2.19 -5.10
C ALA A 632 10.58 -1.41 -3.96
N ARG A 633 11.04 -0.18 -3.75
CA ARG A 633 10.50 0.73 -2.72
C ARG A 633 9.03 1.06 -2.97
N ARG A 634 8.65 1.28 -4.23
CA ARG A 634 7.26 1.56 -4.59
C ARG A 634 6.36 0.35 -4.34
N ARG A 635 6.78 -0.86 -4.72
CA ARG A 635 6.03 -2.11 -4.49
C ARG A 635 5.86 -2.38 -3.01
N VAL A 636 6.93 -2.21 -2.21
CA VAL A 636 6.87 -2.30 -0.75
C VAL A 636 5.91 -1.26 -0.16
N ALA A 637 5.90 -0.02 -0.67
CA ALA A 637 4.97 1.01 -0.20
C ALA A 637 3.51 0.67 -0.53
N LEU A 638 3.22 0.15 -1.73
CA LEU A 638 1.89 -0.32 -2.11
C LEU A 638 1.44 -1.51 -1.26
N ALA A 639 2.34 -2.46 -1.00
CA ALA A 639 2.10 -3.60 -0.12
C ALA A 639 1.78 -3.14 1.31
N ALA A 640 2.52 -2.16 1.83
CA ALA A 640 2.28 -1.59 3.15
C ALA A 640 0.94 -0.86 3.24
N ASP A 641 0.54 -0.11 2.21
CA ASP A 641 -0.74 0.59 2.16
C ASP A 641 -1.93 -0.39 2.07
N ALA A 642 -1.80 -1.43 1.25
CA ALA A 642 -2.77 -2.52 1.17
C ALA A 642 -2.91 -3.24 2.53
N TYR A 643 -1.78 -3.51 3.20
CA TYR A 643 -1.78 -4.08 4.54
C TYR A 643 -2.50 -3.19 5.55
N GLU A 644 -2.20 -1.88 5.62
CA GLU A 644 -2.85 -0.99 6.59
C GLU A 644 -4.35 -0.83 6.30
N THR A 645 -4.75 -0.84 5.02
CA THR A 645 -6.16 -0.85 4.62
C THR A 645 -6.87 -2.12 5.08
N ALA A 646 -6.26 -3.29 4.87
CA ALA A 646 -6.82 -4.58 5.31
C ALA A 646 -6.79 -4.73 6.84
N ARG A 647 -5.78 -4.19 7.53
CA ARG A 647 -5.63 -4.21 8.98
C ARG A 647 -6.75 -3.47 9.69
N LYS A 648 -7.16 -2.31 9.16
CA LYS A 648 -8.25 -1.51 9.72
C LYS A 648 -9.59 -2.26 9.75
N ILE A 649 -9.80 -3.23 8.86
CA ILE A 649 -11.09 -3.93 8.69
C ILE A 649 -11.03 -5.37 9.22
N MET A 650 -9.95 -6.10 8.94
CA MET A 650 -9.83 -7.54 9.23
C MET A 650 -8.53 -7.93 9.93
N LEU A 651 -7.34 -7.58 9.41
CA LEU A 651 -6.07 -8.15 9.92
C LEU A 651 -5.75 -7.74 11.36
N GLY A 652 -6.32 -6.62 11.84
CA GLY A 652 -6.20 -6.18 13.23
C GLY A 652 -7.17 -6.85 14.21
N ASN A 653 -8.15 -7.62 13.72
CA ASN A 653 -9.16 -8.26 14.56
C ASN A 653 -8.55 -9.45 15.31
N ARG A 654 -8.61 -9.42 16.64
CA ARG A 654 -8.10 -10.50 17.52
C ARG A 654 -8.97 -11.76 17.46
N ALA A 655 -10.24 -11.65 17.08
CA ALA A 655 -11.15 -12.78 16.98
C ALA A 655 -10.90 -13.67 15.75
N LEU A 656 -10.11 -13.21 14.76
CA LEU A 656 -9.78 -14.01 13.58
C LEU A 656 -8.56 -14.90 13.84
N PRO A 657 -8.63 -16.21 13.53
CA PRO A 657 -7.49 -17.11 13.59
C PRO A 657 -6.30 -16.62 12.76
N LEU A 658 -5.08 -16.98 13.17
CA LEU A 658 -3.86 -16.58 12.45
C LEU A 658 -3.84 -17.09 11.00
N ALA A 659 -4.28 -18.33 10.77
CA ALA A 659 -4.37 -18.92 9.42
C ALA A 659 -5.30 -18.11 8.49
N THR A 660 -6.47 -17.69 8.99
CA THR A 660 -7.41 -16.85 8.22
C THR A 660 -6.80 -15.48 7.91
N ARG A 661 -6.10 -14.86 8.88
CA ARG A 661 -5.40 -13.58 8.65
C ARG A 661 -4.25 -13.70 7.64
N ALA A 662 -3.51 -14.80 7.67
CA ALA A 662 -2.48 -15.12 6.68
C ALA A 662 -3.10 -15.30 5.28
N GLY A 663 -4.25 -15.96 5.16
CA GLY A 663 -5.01 -16.06 3.91
C GLY A 663 -5.42 -14.69 3.37
N ILE A 664 -6.02 -13.84 4.20
CA ILE A 664 -6.41 -12.47 3.82
C ILE A 664 -5.18 -11.64 3.42
N PHE A 665 -4.07 -11.78 4.15
CA PHE A 665 -2.80 -11.13 3.81
C PHE A 665 -2.33 -11.54 2.42
N HIS A 666 -2.29 -12.83 2.12
CA HIS A 666 -1.88 -13.33 0.80
C HIS A 666 -2.80 -12.80 -0.31
N MET A 667 -4.10 -12.71 -0.06
CA MET A 667 -5.06 -12.20 -1.05
C MET A 667 -4.94 -10.69 -1.26
N THR A 668 -4.61 -9.91 -0.23
CA THR A 668 -4.64 -8.43 -0.27
C THR A 668 -3.28 -7.81 -0.58
N VAL A 669 -2.21 -8.36 -0.02
CA VAL A 669 -0.87 -7.77 -0.06
C VAL A 669 -0.06 -8.33 -1.23
N THR A 670 -0.04 -9.65 -1.43
CA THR A 670 0.76 -10.29 -2.49
C THR A 670 0.45 -9.75 -3.90
N PRO A 671 -0.81 -9.47 -4.30
CA PRO A 671 -1.10 -8.92 -5.64
C PRO A 671 -0.52 -7.52 -5.89
N THR A 672 -0.13 -6.78 -4.85
CA THR A 672 0.52 -5.47 -5.01
C THR A 672 1.94 -5.58 -5.57
N LEU A 673 2.55 -6.77 -5.43
CA LEU A 673 3.83 -7.17 -6.01
C LEU A 673 3.66 -7.57 -7.49
N PHE A 674 2.84 -6.82 -8.22
CA PHE A 674 2.68 -6.98 -9.66
C PHE A 674 4.04 -6.93 -10.35
N ASN A 675 4.20 -7.74 -11.41
CA ASN A 675 5.43 -7.89 -12.19
C ASN A 675 6.63 -8.51 -11.46
N ILE A 676 6.45 -9.11 -10.27
CA ILE A 676 7.54 -9.80 -9.56
C ILE A 676 8.19 -10.95 -10.35
N ALA A 677 7.49 -11.51 -11.34
CA ALA A 677 8.05 -12.52 -12.26
C ALA A 677 9.24 -12.00 -13.08
N MET A 678 9.35 -10.69 -13.32
CA MET A 678 10.48 -10.12 -14.08
C MET A 678 11.73 -9.91 -13.22
N TRP A 679 11.69 -10.25 -11.93
CA TRP A 679 12.77 -9.95 -10.99
C TRP A 679 13.72 -11.13 -10.85
N VAL A 680 15.01 -10.81 -10.92
CA VAL A 680 16.09 -11.72 -10.51
C VAL A 680 16.27 -11.57 -8.99
N PRO A 681 16.20 -12.67 -8.21
CA PRO A 681 16.26 -12.65 -6.75
C PRO A 681 17.70 -12.52 -6.23
N GLU A 682 18.48 -11.61 -6.80
CA GLU A 682 19.89 -11.40 -6.49
C GLU A 682 20.18 -9.92 -6.19
N GLY A 683 21.14 -9.69 -5.30
CA GLY A 683 21.66 -8.37 -4.96
C GLY A 683 20.83 -7.56 -3.94
N LYS A 684 21.42 -6.42 -3.53
CA LYS A 684 20.91 -5.58 -2.43
C LYS A 684 19.48 -5.09 -2.64
N THR A 685 19.06 -4.86 -3.89
CA THR A 685 17.71 -4.41 -4.20
C THR A 685 16.67 -5.46 -3.82
N TRP A 686 16.94 -6.73 -4.12
CA TRP A 686 16.07 -7.85 -3.76
C TRP A 686 15.98 -8.04 -2.25
N ASP A 687 17.12 -8.01 -1.55
CA ASP A 687 17.18 -8.14 -0.09
C ASP A 687 16.31 -7.10 0.63
N ILE A 688 16.32 -5.85 0.13
CA ILE A 688 15.47 -4.77 0.66
C ILE A 688 13.98 -5.11 0.49
N ALA A 689 13.59 -5.60 -0.69
CA ALA A 689 12.20 -5.96 -0.98
C ALA A 689 11.74 -7.16 -0.14
N ASN A 690 12.53 -8.22 -0.09
CA ASN A 690 12.25 -9.45 0.67
C ASN A 690 12.13 -9.15 2.17
N THR A 691 13.13 -8.45 2.73
CA THR A 691 13.12 -8.03 4.14
C THR A 691 11.91 -7.17 4.48
N ALA A 692 11.54 -6.23 3.61
CA ALA A 692 10.39 -5.37 3.85
C ALA A 692 9.07 -6.14 3.77
N TYR A 693 8.93 -7.10 2.85
CA TYR A 693 7.79 -7.99 2.77
C TYR A 693 7.66 -8.86 4.04
N SER A 694 8.74 -9.50 4.48
CA SER A 694 8.77 -10.28 5.73
C SER A 694 8.39 -9.44 6.97
N LYS A 695 8.79 -8.16 6.99
CA LYS A 695 8.36 -7.21 8.05
C LYS A 695 6.85 -6.94 8.01
N LEU A 696 6.19 -6.99 6.85
CA LEU A 696 4.73 -6.90 6.76
C LEU A 696 4.06 -8.18 7.28
N VAL A 697 4.58 -9.36 6.93
CA VAL A 697 4.12 -10.65 7.47
C VAL A 697 4.22 -10.66 9.00
N ARG A 698 5.33 -10.13 9.54
CA ARG A 698 5.56 -10.02 10.99
C ARG A 698 4.44 -9.27 11.71
N LYS A 699 3.86 -8.24 11.07
CA LYS A 699 2.78 -7.46 11.68
C LYS A 699 1.49 -8.28 11.90
N LEU A 700 1.31 -9.43 11.24
CA LEU A 700 0.18 -10.33 11.50
C LEU A 700 0.19 -10.90 12.93
N LEU A 701 1.35 -10.94 13.59
CA LEU A 701 1.51 -11.42 14.96
C LEU A 701 1.20 -10.33 16.01
N VAL A 702 1.11 -9.06 15.63
CA VAL A 702 0.86 -7.92 16.56
C VAL A 702 -0.41 -8.09 17.40
N PRO A 703 -1.55 -8.54 16.86
CA PRO A 703 -2.74 -8.72 17.70
C PRO A 703 -2.62 -9.89 18.69
N LEU A 704 -1.63 -10.80 18.53
CA LEU A 704 -1.42 -11.95 19.41
C LEU A 704 -0.45 -11.64 20.56
N ILE A 705 0.66 -10.96 20.28
CA ILE A 705 1.75 -10.76 21.25
C ILE A 705 2.10 -9.29 21.52
N GLY A 706 1.37 -8.33 20.95
CA GLY A 706 1.61 -6.90 21.16
C GLY A 706 2.67 -6.33 20.21
N LYS A 707 2.85 -5.01 20.20
CA LYS A 707 3.77 -4.34 19.26
C LYS A 707 5.23 -4.53 19.64
N ASP A 708 5.57 -4.38 20.91
CA ASP A 708 6.96 -4.28 21.36
C ASP A 708 7.69 -5.62 21.27
N GLU A 709 7.01 -6.72 21.62
CA GLU A 709 7.57 -8.08 21.56
C GLU A 709 7.74 -8.58 20.11
N VAL A 710 6.85 -8.21 19.19
CA VAL A 710 6.92 -8.64 17.79
C VAL A 710 8.22 -8.21 17.10
N TYR A 711 8.77 -7.05 17.46
CA TYR A 711 9.98 -6.54 16.80
C TYR A 711 11.24 -7.32 17.18
N LYS A 712 11.23 -8.04 18.30
CA LYS A 712 12.31 -8.91 18.77
C LYS A 712 12.37 -10.26 18.03
N LEU A 713 11.27 -10.66 17.38
CA LEU A 713 11.20 -11.94 16.67
C LEU A 713 12.04 -11.95 15.37
N PRO A 714 12.91 -12.96 15.16
CA PRO A 714 13.59 -13.16 13.87
C PRO A 714 12.61 -13.29 12.70
N LEU A 715 12.98 -12.79 11.52
CA LEU A 715 12.11 -12.87 10.33
C LEU A 715 11.86 -14.33 9.89
N ALA A 716 12.83 -15.22 10.10
CA ALA A 716 12.67 -16.64 9.80
C ALA A 716 11.53 -17.28 10.62
N TYR A 717 11.45 -16.96 11.92
CA TYR A 717 10.37 -17.41 12.80
C TYR A 717 9.00 -16.91 12.34
N VAL A 718 8.93 -15.68 11.84
CA VAL A 718 7.67 -15.07 11.39
C VAL A 718 7.05 -15.89 10.26
N HIS A 719 7.84 -16.33 9.28
CA HIS A 719 7.35 -17.14 8.17
C HIS A 719 6.86 -18.52 8.65
N TRP A 720 7.61 -19.15 9.56
CA TRP A 720 7.21 -20.40 10.21
C TRP A 720 5.89 -20.25 10.98
N ALA A 721 5.79 -19.27 11.88
CA ALA A 721 4.63 -19.09 12.75
C ALA A 721 3.35 -18.70 12.00
N THR A 722 3.48 -17.95 10.91
CA THR A 722 2.33 -17.50 10.10
C THR A 722 1.99 -18.43 8.94
N ASN A 723 2.84 -19.43 8.66
CA ASN A 723 2.77 -20.28 7.48
C ASN A 723 2.69 -19.47 6.15
N CYS A 724 3.26 -18.26 6.14
CA CYS A 724 3.31 -17.40 4.96
C CYS A 724 4.63 -17.61 4.21
N TRP A 725 4.56 -17.82 2.90
CA TRP A 725 5.76 -17.98 2.07
C TRP A 725 6.63 -16.73 2.03
N THR A 726 7.93 -16.93 1.84
CA THR A 726 8.91 -15.86 1.59
C THR A 726 8.69 -15.25 0.21
N LEU A 727 9.24 -14.05 -0.01
CA LEU A 727 9.13 -13.38 -1.32
C LEU A 727 9.79 -14.19 -2.44
N ASP A 728 10.86 -14.92 -2.11
CA ASP A 728 11.61 -15.79 -3.04
C ASP A 728 10.72 -16.86 -3.67
N LEU A 729 9.96 -17.57 -2.84
CA LEU A 729 9.04 -18.63 -3.28
C LEU A 729 7.89 -18.06 -4.12
N ILE A 730 7.41 -16.86 -3.78
CA ILE A 730 6.36 -16.18 -4.54
C ILE A 730 6.90 -15.76 -5.92
N ALA A 731 8.13 -15.24 -5.98
CA ALA A 731 8.78 -14.82 -7.21
C ALA A 731 9.07 -16.00 -8.15
N GLN A 732 9.59 -17.10 -7.60
CA GLN A 732 9.87 -18.33 -8.34
C GLN A 732 8.59 -18.94 -8.94
N ARG A 733 7.50 -18.99 -8.16
CA ARG A 733 6.18 -19.39 -8.67
C ARG A 733 5.73 -18.50 -9.84
N ALA A 734 5.91 -17.19 -9.71
CA ALA A 734 5.50 -16.21 -10.70
C ALA A 734 6.34 -16.33 -11.98
N ARG A 735 7.66 -16.55 -11.87
CA ARG A 735 8.59 -16.76 -12.99
C ARG A 735 8.23 -17.99 -13.82
N ILE A 736 8.06 -19.15 -13.19
CA ILE A 736 7.67 -20.37 -13.93
C ILE A 736 6.27 -20.20 -14.56
N SER A 737 5.35 -19.50 -13.90
CA SER A 737 4.04 -19.20 -14.48
C SER A 737 4.13 -18.27 -15.70
N LEU A 738 5.06 -17.31 -15.68
CA LEU A 738 5.36 -16.45 -16.81
C LEU A 738 6.01 -17.23 -17.95
N LEU A 739 6.96 -18.13 -17.66
CA LEU A 739 7.58 -19.02 -18.65
C LEU A 739 6.54 -19.90 -19.37
N ILE A 740 5.57 -20.47 -18.64
CA ILE A 740 4.45 -21.21 -19.26
C ILE A 740 3.64 -20.31 -20.21
N SER A 741 3.45 -19.04 -19.84
CA SER A 741 2.71 -18.09 -20.68
C SER A 741 3.51 -17.72 -21.93
N LEU A 742 4.83 -17.57 -21.77
CA LEU A 742 5.78 -17.29 -22.84
C LEU A 742 5.87 -18.47 -23.83
N ALA A 743 5.94 -19.72 -23.37
CA ALA A 743 5.95 -20.90 -24.25
C ALA A 743 4.63 -21.10 -25.02
N LYS A 744 3.52 -20.54 -24.52
CA LYS A 744 2.20 -20.65 -25.15
C LYS A 744 1.92 -19.59 -26.19
N ALA A 745 2.39 -18.37 -25.95
CA ALA A 745 1.95 -17.19 -26.70
C ALA A 745 3.01 -16.06 -26.76
N GLY A 746 4.24 -16.31 -26.31
CA GLY A 746 5.34 -15.36 -26.39
C GLY A 746 5.78 -15.19 -27.85
N PRO A 747 5.87 -13.96 -28.37
CA PRO A 747 6.35 -13.73 -29.73
C PRO A 747 7.86 -13.96 -29.82
N ASP A 748 8.34 -14.38 -30.99
CA ASP A 748 9.74 -14.75 -31.22
C ASP A 748 10.72 -13.60 -30.92
N VAL A 749 10.36 -12.37 -31.29
CA VAL A 749 11.12 -11.17 -30.94
C VAL A 749 11.31 -10.97 -29.42
N LEU A 750 10.34 -11.36 -28.59
CA LEU A 750 10.50 -11.28 -27.13
C LEU A 750 11.49 -12.35 -26.63
N TRP A 751 11.46 -13.55 -27.21
CA TRP A 751 12.45 -14.58 -26.94
C TRP A 751 13.85 -14.13 -27.35
N ALA A 752 14.01 -13.57 -28.55
CA ALA A 752 15.26 -13.02 -29.07
C ALA A 752 15.87 -11.98 -28.13
N ASN A 753 15.05 -11.04 -27.64
CA ASN A 753 15.47 -10.00 -26.71
C ASN A 753 15.93 -10.58 -25.36
N LEU A 754 15.16 -11.54 -24.82
CA LEU A 754 15.51 -12.19 -23.55
C LEU A 754 16.75 -13.11 -23.66
N GLN A 755 16.97 -13.75 -24.82
CA GLN A 755 18.20 -14.53 -25.09
C GLN A 755 19.41 -13.61 -25.11
N THR A 756 19.29 -12.46 -25.78
CA THR A 756 20.36 -11.45 -25.85
C THR A 756 20.68 -10.85 -24.47
N GLU A 757 19.67 -10.63 -23.62
CA GLU A 757 19.86 -10.11 -22.25
C GLU A 757 20.46 -11.17 -21.30
N GLY A 758 19.96 -12.41 -21.37
CA GLY A 758 20.52 -13.60 -20.72
C GLY A 758 20.30 -13.71 -19.20
N THR A 759 20.35 -12.64 -18.41
CA THR A 759 20.36 -12.74 -16.93
C THR A 759 19.06 -13.30 -16.37
N TRP A 760 17.91 -12.92 -16.95
CA TRP A 760 16.63 -13.43 -16.50
C TRP A 760 16.46 -14.93 -16.85
N PHE A 761 16.96 -15.37 -18.01
CA PHE A 761 16.94 -16.78 -18.39
C PHE A 761 17.87 -17.63 -17.55
N GLN A 762 19.06 -17.14 -17.19
CA GLN A 762 19.93 -17.82 -16.22
C GLN A 762 19.22 -18.10 -14.89
N GLN A 763 18.40 -17.16 -14.41
CA GLN A 763 17.58 -17.39 -13.21
C GLN A 763 16.47 -18.43 -13.44
N LEU A 764 15.83 -18.44 -14.60
CA LEU A 764 14.83 -19.46 -14.95
C LEU A 764 15.43 -20.86 -15.06
N GLN A 765 16.65 -20.98 -15.58
CA GLN A 765 17.39 -22.24 -15.61
C GLN A 765 17.55 -22.79 -14.17
N LYS A 766 17.98 -21.94 -13.22
CA LYS A 766 18.04 -22.31 -11.79
C LYS A 766 16.67 -22.73 -11.23
N ASP A 767 15.60 -22.03 -11.63
CA ASP A 767 14.24 -22.35 -11.19
C ASP A 767 13.72 -23.69 -11.74
N LEU A 768 14.06 -24.04 -12.99
CA LEU A 768 13.72 -25.35 -13.57
C LEU A 768 14.52 -26.48 -12.91
N SER A 769 15.82 -26.29 -12.70
CA SER A 769 16.65 -27.27 -11.97
C SER A 769 16.10 -27.52 -10.57
N TRP A 770 15.69 -26.46 -9.85
CA TRP A 770 15.02 -26.60 -8.54
C TRP A 770 13.68 -27.36 -8.60
N LEU A 771 12.92 -27.21 -9.71
CA LEU A 771 11.61 -27.84 -9.87
C LEU A 771 11.71 -29.36 -9.97
N VAL A 772 12.75 -29.85 -10.64
CA VAL A 772 12.97 -31.28 -10.92
C VAL A 772 13.95 -31.96 -9.97
N ASP A 773 14.64 -31.19 -9.13
CA ASP A 773 15.53 -31.72 -8.10
C ASP A 773 14.83 -32.80 -7.23
N GLY A 774 15.48 -33.97 -7.13
CA GLY A 774 14.94 -35.19 -6.50
C GLY A 774 13.90 -35.97 -7.29
N ALA A 775 13.62 -35.61 -8.55
CA ALA A 775 12.69 -36.31 -9.45
C ALA A 775 13.16 -36.27 -10.92
N CYS A 776 14.47 -36.21 -11.15
CA CYS A 776 15.08 -36.07 -12.47
C CYS A 776 14.63 -37.12 -13.48
N ASP A 777 14.31 -38.34 -13.02
CA ASP A 777 13.95 -39.47 -13.90
C ASP A 777 12.58 -39.32 -14.58
N HIS A 778 11.74 -38.39 -14.11
CA HIS A 778 10.36 -38.20 -14.60
C HIS A 778 10.16 -36.85 -15.32
N TRP A 779 11.24 -36.10 -15.52
CA TRP A 779 11.22 -34.76 -16.10
C TRP A 779 12.38 -34.58 -17.09
N PRO A 780 12.25 -33.66 -18.06
CA PRO A 780 13.31 -33.45 -19.03
C PRO A 780 14.58 -32.94 -18.38
N VAL A 781 15.73 -33.29 -18.96
CA VAL A 781 17.04 -32.83 -18.49
C VAL A 781 17.10 -31.30 -18.51
N CYS A 782 17.58 -30.70 -17.43
CA CYS A 782 17.79 -29.25 -17.37
C CYS A 782 19.10 -28.88 -18.08
N GLY A 783 19.01 -28.64 -19.38
CA GLY A 783 20.11 -28.22 -20.25
C GLY A 783 19.63 -28.10 -21.71
N GLU A 784 20.52 -27.66 -22.59
CA GLU A 784 20.25 -27.51 -24.03
C GLU A 784 19.56 -28.74 -24.65
N PRO A 785 20.01 -30.00 -24.41
CA PRO A 785 19.40 -31.17 -25.05
C PRO A 785 17.96 -31.46 -24.60
N GLY A 786 17.58 -30.99 -23.41
CA GLY A 786 16.25 -31.23 -22.84
C GLY A 786 15.24 -30.11 -23.13
N TRP A 787 15.65 -29.02 -23.78
CA TRP A 787 14.76 -27.88 -24.04
C TRP A 787 13.56 -28.23 -24.93
N PRO A 788 13.67 -28.98 -26.05
CA PRO A 788 12.52 -29.32 -26.88
C PRO A 788 11.40 -30.03 -26.11
N GLU A 789 11.78 -30.93 -25.20
CA GLU A 789 10.83 -31.63 -24.34
C GLU A 789 10.25 -30.69 -23.26
N TRP A 790 11.06 -29.82 -22.66
CA TRP A 790 10.58 -28.78 -21.75
C TRP A 790 9.57 -27.84 -22.41
N TRP A 791 9.86 -27.40 -23.63
CA TRP A 791 8.96 -26.56 -24.43
C TRP A 791 7.60 -27.24 -24.61
N HIS A 792 7.60 -28.51 -25.04
CA HIS A 792 6.38 -29.31 -25.17
C HIS A 792 5.61 -29.43 -23.85
N GLN A 793 6.30 -29.71 -22.73
CA GLN A 793 5.67 -29.79 -21.40
C GLN A 793 5.06 -28.45 -20.94
N LEU A 794 5.73 -27.33 -21.19
CA LEU A 794 5.26 -25.99 -20.80
C LEU A 794 4.04 -25.57 -21.62
N ARG A 795 4.07 -25.83 -22.94
CA ARG A 795 3.02 -25.46 -23.89
C ARG A 795 1.79 -26.36 -23.77
N GLU A 796 1.94 -27.68 -23.87
CA GLU A 796 0.82 -28.62 -23.92
C GLU A 796 0.37 -29.07 -22.51
N HIS A 797 1.32 -29.20 -21.57
CA HIS A 797 1.07 -29.75 -20.24
C HIS A 797 1.27 -28.76 -19.08
N GLY A 798 1.13 -27.45 -19.33
CA GLY A 798 1.27 -26.40 -18.32
C GLY A 798 0.57 -26.65 -16.96
N PRO A 799 -0.65 -27.22 -16.88
CA PRO A 799 -1.28 -27.58 -15.60
C PRO A 799 -0.52 -28.64 -14.78
N ARG A 800 0.17 -29.59 -15.44
CA ARG A 800 1.05 -30.58 -14.77
C ARG A 800 2.24 -29.86 -14.13
N VAL A 801 2.88 -28.97 -14.88
CA VAL A 801 3.99 -28.13 -14.38
C VAL A 801 3.54 -27.29 -13.18
N LYS A 802 2.39 -26.61 -13.26
CA LYS A 802 1.85 -25.81 -12.14
C LYS A 802 1.58 -26.63 -10.88
N ARG A 803 1.07 -27.87 -11.02
CA ARG A 803 0.88 -28.79 -9.88
C ARG A 803 2.21 -29.19 -9.26
N ARG A 804 3.23 -29.50 -10.08
CA ARG A 804 4.58 -29.80 -9.58
C ARG A 804 5.20 -28.61 -8.87
N VAL A 805 5.09 -27.40 -9.42
CA VAL A 805 5.54 -26.15 -8.76
C VAL A 805 4.89 -26.01 -7.39
N GLN A 806 3.56 -26.14 -7.31
CA GLN A 806 2.85 -26.03 -6.03
C GLN A 806 3.29 -27.08 -5.01
N LYS A 807 3.55 -28.31 -5.43
CA LYS A 807 4.09 -29.38 -4.57
C LYS A 807 5.51 -29.02 -4.09
N ARG A 808 6.40 -28.66 -5.01
CA ARG A 808 7.80 -28.31 -4.72
C ARG A 808 7.95 -27.08 -3.83
N LEU A 809 7.08 -26.08 -3.99
CA LEU A 809 7.02 -24.91 -3.10
C LEU A 809 6.70 -25.31 -1.66
N LYS A 810 5.76 -26.25 -1.45
CA LYS A 810 5.42 -26.76 -0.12
C LYS A 810 6.58 -27.54 0.50
N GLU A 811 7.20 -28.43 -0.27
CA GLU A 811 8.39 -29.20 0.16
C GLU A 811 9.53 -28.27 0.55
N THR A 812 9.86 -27.30 -0.30
CA THR A 812 10.93 -26.33 -0.08
C THR A 812 10.63 -25.44 1.13
N PHE A 813 9.39 -24.98 1.28
CA PHE A 813 9.00 -24.18 2.44
C PHE A 813 9.05 -24.99 3.74
N ALA A 814 8.62 -26.25 3.72
CA ALA A 814 8.72 -27.15 4.87
C ALA A 814 10.19 -27.37 5.27
N ALA A 815 11.06 -27.65 4.31
CA ALA A 815 12.50 -27.80 4.54
C ALA A 815 13.16 -26.50 5.03
N GLN A 816 12.77 -25.33 4.50
CA GLN A 816 13.21 -24.03 5.00
C GLN A 816 12.75 -23.78 6.44
N CYS A 817 11.51 -24.11 6.76
CA CYS A 817 10.94 -24.03 8.10
C CYS A 817 11.67 -24.93 9.09
N GLU A 818 11.96 -26.18 8.72
CA GLU A 818 12.73 -27.12 9.53
C GLU A 818 14.16 -26.65 9.74
N LYS A 819 14.84 -26.20 8.68
CA LYS A 819 16.18 -25.60 8.77
C LYS A 819 16.16 -24.39 9.71
N HIS A 820 15.28 -23.42 9.45
CA HIS A 820 15.17 -22.23 10.29
C HIS A 820 14.83 -22.57 11.74
N TRP A 821 13.99 -23.57 11.99
CA TRP A 821 13.69 -24.06 13.33
C TRP A 821 14.97 -24.51 14.04
N ASN A 822 15.78 -25.35 13.39
CA ASN A 822 17.06 -25.81 13.94
C ASN A 822 18.02 -24.65 14.22
N PHE A 823 18.14 -23.71 13.28
CA PHE A 823 18.99 -22.53 13.46
C PHE A 823 18.49 -21.59 14.56
N LEU A 824 17.16 -21.43 14.72
CA LEU A 824 16.58 -20.61 15.79
C LEU A 824 16.86 -21.22 17.17
N CYS A 825 16.74 -22.54 17.29
CA CYS A 825 17.11 -23.27 18.50
C CYS A 825 18.61 -23.11 18.82
N LEU A 826 19.48 -23.31 17.83
CA LEU A 826 20.93 -23.14 18.01
C LEU A 826 21.32 -21.70 18.33
N TRP A 827 20.67 -20.73 17.71
CA TRP A 827 20.85 -19.31 17.98
C TRP A 827 20.49 -18.96 19.43
N GLN A 828 19.38 -19.51 19.94
CA GLN A 828 18.99 -19.31 21.33
C GLN A 828 19.96 -19.99 22.30
N LEU A 829 20.41 -21.21 22.00
CA LEU A 829 21.44 -21.90 22.78
C LEU A 829 22.75 -21.10 22.81
N HIS A 830 23.13 -20.51 21.68
CA HIS A 830 24.30 -19.64 21.58
C HIS A 830 24.14 -18.36 22.43
N ARG A 831 22.95 -17.73 22.44
CA ARG A 831 22.65 -16.59 23.31
C ARG A 831 22.73 -16.97 24.79
N LEU A 832 22.19 -18.12 25.17
CA LEU A 832 22.26 -18.65 26.53
C LEU A 832 23.70 -19.02 26.94
N ALA A 833 24.49 -19.59 26.03
CA ALA A 833 25.90 -19.92 26.28
C ALA A 833 26.78 -18.67 26.44
N LYS A 834 26.52 -17.61 25.66
CA LYS A 834 27.18 -16.30 25.79
C LYS A 834 26.74 -15.50 27.02
N CYS A 835 25.64 -15.87 27.69
CA CYS A 835 25.09 -15.13 28.84
C CYS A 835 26.00 -15.12 30.10
N LYS A 836 27.21 -15.68 30.04
CA LYS A 836 28.26 -15.41 31.01
C LYS A 836 29.52 -14.88 30.32
N THR A 837 29.71 -13.56 30.47
CA THR A 837 30.97 -12.83 30.34
C THR A 837 31.82 -13.16 29.11
N THR A 838 31.57 -12.45 28.02
CA THR A 838 32.65 -12.02 27.11
C THR A 838 32.38 -10.59 26.67
N ALA A 839 33.22 -9.67 27.14
CA ALA A 839 33.26 -8.30 26.66
C ALA A 839 33.70 -8.33 25.20
N THR A 840 32.81 -7.90 24.29
CA THR A 840 33.21 -7.62 22.91
C THR A 840 33.47 -6.13 22.81
N THR A 841 34.67 -5.77 22.39
CA THR A 841 35.12 -4.40 22.30
C THR A 841 34.47 -3.72 21.10
N THR A 842 33.50 -2.85 21.33
CA THR A 842 32.95 -1.99 20.26
C THR A 842 33.50 -0.58 20.39
N VAL A 843 34.12 -0.11 19.30
CA VAL A 843 34.62 1.26 19.10
C VAL A 843 33.43 2.24 19.22
N ALA A 844 33.39 3.05 20.29
CA ALA A 844 32.25 3.91 20.61
C ALA A 844 32.55 5.39 20.35
N TRP A 845 31.72 6.04 19.53
CA TRP A 845 31.78 7.47 19.23
C TRP A 845 31.01 8.26 20.30
N LYS A 846 31.69 9.17 21.02
CA LYS A 846 31.10 9.95 22.11
C LYS A 846 30.63 11.33 21.66
N CYS A 847 29.43 11.72 22.09
CA CYS A 847 28.99 13.12 22.12
C CYS A 847 29.36 13.69 23.49
N TRP A 848 30.31 14.63 23.53
CA TRP A 848 30.78 15.25 24.78
C TRP A 848 29.70 16.12 25.46
N PRO A 849 28.90 16.92 24.75
CA PRO A 849 27.84 17.71 25.38
C PRO A 849 26.69 16.88 26.01
N CYS A 850 26.31 15.76 25.38
CA CYS A 850 25.20 14.92 25.87
C CYS A 850 25.67 13.72 26.70
N ASP A 851 26.97 13.47 26.75
CA ASP A 851 27.59 12.23 27.27
C ASP A 851 27.00 10.93 26.68
N ARG A 852 26.55 10.96 25.42
CA ARG A 852 25.93 9.82 24.72
C ARG A 852 26.90 9.12 23.78
N LEU A 853 26.84 7.78 23.75
CA LEU A 853 27.72 6.93 22.93
C LEU A 853 26.98 6.35 21.70
N TYR A 854 27.68 6.27 20.58
CA TYR A 854 27.17 5.81 19.29
C TYR A 854 28.11 4.81 18.63
N SER A 855 27.55 3.81 17.93
CA SER A 855 28.35 2.75 17.28
C SER A 855 29.07 3.19 16.01
N THR A 856 28.69 4.31 15.38
CA THR A 856 29.34 4.81 14.16
C THR A 856 29.39 6.33 14.11
N LYS A 857 30.42 6.89 13.45
CA LYS A 857 30.52 8.34 13.14
C LYS A 857 29.27 8.88 12.46
N ALA A 858 28.64 8.08 11.59
CA ALA A 858 27.41 8.46 10.89
C ALA A 858 26.22 8.65 11.84
N LYS A 859 26.06 7.77 12.84
CA LYS A 859 25.00 7.91 13.87
C LYS A 859 25.24 9.12 14.76
N LEU A 860 26.49 9.36 15.17
CA LEU A 860 26.88 10.57 15.92
C LEU A 860 26.56 11.84 15.11
N SER A 861 26.87 11.85 13.81
CA SER A 861 26.58 12.99 12.93
C SER A 861 25.08 13.28 12.78
N VAL A 862 24.23 12.23 12.77
CA VAL A 862 22.77 12.40 12.77
C VAL A 862 22.27 12.96 14.11
N HIS A 863 22.87 12.54 15.22
CA HIS A 863 22.58 13.10 16.54
C HIS A 863 22.99 14.56 16.66
N PHE A 864 24.21 14.93 16.24
CA PHE A 864 24.72 16.29 16.15
C PHE A 864 23.74 17.21 15.39
N TYR A 865 23.21 16.75 14.25
CA TYR A 865 22.21 17.52 13.50
C TYR A 865 20.86 17.65 14.21
N ASN A 866 20.33 16.55 14.77
CA ASN A 866 18.99 16.56 15.35
C ASN A 866 18.92 17.32 16.68
N VAL A 867 19.94 17.12 17.54
CA VAL A 867 20.00 17.64 18.91
C VAL A 867 20.80 18.95 18.97
N HIS A 868 22.03 18.97 18.48
CA HIS A 868 22.94 20.13 18.59
C HIS A 868 22.89 21.08 17.38
N LYS A 869 22.04 20.80 16.38
CA LYS A 869 21.90 21.57 15.13
C LYS A 869 23.19 21.75 14.32
N ARG A 870 24.25 21.02 14.64
CA ARG A 870 25.50 21.01 13.86
C ARG A 870 25.24 20.41 12.48
N THR A 871 25.56 21.18 11.45
CA THR A 871 25.42 20.80 10.05
C THR A 871 26.78 20.58 9.41
N ALA A 872 26.89 19.63 8.48
CA ALA A 872 28.13 19.45 7.73
C ALA A 872 28.39 20.69 6.85
N GLU A 873 29.60 21.24 6.90
CA GLU A 873 29.96 22.55 6.33
C GLU A 873 29.61 22.71 4.84
N TYR A 874 29.87 21.68 4.03
CA TYR A 874 29.53 21.72 2.60
C TYR A 874 28.03 22.00 2.33
N ARG A 875 27.12 21.71 3.27
CA ARG A 875 25.67 21.95 3.12
C ARG A 875 25.29 23.42 3.20
N ASN A 876 26.15 24.24 3.81
CA ASN A 876 25.97 25.69 3.92
C ASN A 876 26.28 26.42 2.61
N HIS A 877 27.00 25.76 1.69
CA HIS A 877 27.41 26.33 0.41
C HIS A 877 26.90 25.53 -0.80
N ALA A 878 26.22 24.39 -0.59
CA ALA A 878 25.63 23.58 -1.67
C ALA A 878 24.26 24.09 -2.15
N ILE A 879 24.15 25.37 -2.48
CA ILE A 879 22.96 25.97 -3.10
C ILE A 879 23.25 26.32 -4.57
N GLY A 880 22.29 26.06 -5.45
CA GLY A 880 22.44 26.29 -6.88
C GLY A 880 23.18 25.15 -7.57
N THR A 881 23.78 25.45 -8.71
CA THR A 881 24.40 24.43 -9.58
C THR A 881 25.89 24.67 -9.86
N VAL A 882 26.39 25.89 -9.61
CA VAL A 882 27.79 26.28 -9.84
C VAL A 882 28.55 26.27 -8.51
N CYS A 883 29.77 25.75 -8.51
CA CYS A 883 30.66 25.88 -7.36
C CYS A 883 31.32 27.27 -7.36
N GLY A 884 31.08 28.06 -6.32
CA GLY A 884 31.68 29.39 -6.20
C GLY A 884 33.20 29.40 -5.98
N ALA A 885 33.82 28.27 -5.58
CA ALA A 885 35.27 28.19 -5.43
C ALA A 885 35.99 27.82 -6.73
N CYS A 886 35.60 26.73 -7.39
CA CYS A 886 36.27 26.28 -8.60
C CYS A 886 35.61 26.77 -9.90
N ALA A 887 34.57 27.60 -9.81
CA ALA A 887 33.77 28.09 -10.94
C ALA A 887 33.28 26.99 -11.90
N LYS A 888 33.06 25.76 -11.39
CA LYS A 888 32.58 24.65 -12.18
C LYS A 888 31.06 24.53 -12.10
N GLN A 889 30.38 24.51 -13.24
CA GLN A 889 28.96 24.28 -13.36
C GLN A 889 28.67 22.77 -13.28
N PHE A 890 27.87 22.34 -12.30
CA PHE A 890 27.48 20.94 -12.10
C PHE A 890 26.05 20.63 -12.58
N TRP A 891 25.30 21.66 -12.97
CA TRP A 891 23.92 21.62 -13.50
C TRP A 891 22.83 21.14 -12.54
N THR A 892 23.20 20.48 -11.43
CA THR A 892 22.25 20.05 -10.39
C THR A 892 22.82 20.33 -9.00
N GLN A 893 21.95 20.65 -8.05
CA GLN A 893 22.35 20.90 -6.67
C GLN A 893 22.91 19.63 -6.02
N GLY A 894 22.37 18.46 -6.39
CA GLY A 894 22.85 17.16 -5.90
C GLY A 894 24.30 16.86 -6.30
N ARG A 895 24.71 17.23 -7.52
CA ARG A 895 26.09 17.06 -8.01
C ARG A 895 27.04 18.08 -7.38
N LEU A 896 26.61 19.34 -7.23
CA LEU A 896 27.37 20.35 -6.48
C LEU A 896 27.62 19.87 -5.04
N ALA A 897 26.60 19.37 -4.34
CA ALA A 897 26.73 18.84 -2.99
C ALA A 897 27.66 17.62 -2.92
N ALA A 898 27.71 16.78 -3.97
CA ALA A 898 28.63 15.66 -4.06
C ALA A 898 30.08 16.11 -4.26
N HIS A 899 30.29 17.11 -5.12
CA HIS A 899 31.60 17.74 -5.31
C HIS A 899 32.11 18.38 -4.02
N LEU A 900 31.31 19.23 -3.37
CA LEU A 900 31.72 19.90 -2.12
C LEU A 900 31.93 18.90 -0.97
N ARG A 901 31.22 17.77 -0.95
CA ARG A 901 31.50 16.71 0.02
C ARG A 901 32.85 16.02 -0.22
N ALA A 902 33.28 15.92 -1.47
CA ALA A 902 34.52 15.23 -1.84
C ALA A 902 35.74 16.16 -1.84
N SER A 903 35.56 17.45 -2.13
CA SER A 903 36.64 18.44 -2.21
C SER A 903 36.66 19.35 -0.99
N VAL A 904 37.52 19.03 -0.03
CA VAL A 904 37.75 19.85 1.18
C VAL A 904 38.25 21.24 0.80
N ALA A 905 39.17 21.34 -0.18
CA ALA A 905 39.72 22.59 -0.65
C ALA A 905 38.65 23.58 -1.17
N CYS A 906 37.65 23.09 -1.92
CA CYS A 906 36.55 23.96 -2.39
C CYS A 906 35.65 24.44 -1.26
N VAL A 907 35.45 23.61 -0.23
CA VAL A 907 34.66 24.01 0.95
C VAL A 907 35.41 25.08 1.74
N GLN A 908 36.71 24.91 1.98
CA GLN A 908 37.56 25.88 2.68
C GLN A 908 37.62 27.22 1.95
N ALA A 909 37.85 27.21 0.63
CA ALA A 909 37.85 28.45 -0.17
C ALA A 909 36.49 29.16 -0.13
N LEU A 910 35.37 28.42 -0.13
CA LEU A 910 34.03 29.00 0.03
C LEU A 910 33.80 29.57 1.42
N GLN A 911 34.35 28.98 2.48
CA GLN A 911 34.24 29.51 3.83
C GLN A 911 34.99 30.83 4.00
N GLN A 912 36.20 30.93 3.43
CA GLN A 912 37.06 32.11 3.55
C GLN A 912 36.52 33.31 2.76
N HIS A 913 35.91 33.07 1.60
CA HIS A 913 35.54 34.13 0.66
C HIS A 913 34.03 34.32 0.45
N CYS A 914 33.18 33.43 0.95
CA CYS A 914 31.73 33.50 0.74
C CYS A 914 30.93 33.36 2.05
N LYS A 915 29.87 34.16 2.20
CA LYS A 915 28.96 34.05 3.35
C LYS A 915 28.15 32.73 3.28
N PRO A 916 27.95 32.04 4.41
CA PRO A 916 27.09 30.86 4.47
C PRO A 916 25.63 31.22 4.15
N THR A 917 24.93 30.28 3.52
CA THR A 917 23.56 30.52 3.05
C THR A 917 22.51 30.27 4.14
N SER A 918 21.38 30.98 4.09
CA SER A 918 20.27 30.82 5.06
C SER A 918 19.45 29.54 4.85
N LYS A 919 19.55 28.89 3.68
CA LYS A 919 18.80 27.66 3.33
C LYS A 919 19.72 26.44 3.23
N ILE A 920 19.78 25.65 4.29
CA ILE A 920 20.64 24.45 4.34
C ILE A 920 20.17 23.37 3.36
N ALA A 921 21.08 22.91 2.50
CA ALA A 921 20.80 21.84 1.54
C ALA A 921 20.42 20.51 2.24
N PRO A 922 19.54 19.68 1.64
CA PRO A 922 19.13 18.41 2.24
C PRO A 922 20.30 17.40 2.29
N GLY A 923 20.49 16.76 3.44
CA GLY A 923 21.57 15.79 3.66
C GLY A 923 21.45 14.53 2.77
N PHE A 924 22.58 13.85 2.58
CA PHE A 924 22.64 12.56 1.87
C PHE A 924 21.71 11.53 2.54
N GLY A 925 21.02 10.73 1.72
CA GLY A 925 20.07 9.71 2.19
C GLY A 925 18.66 10.22 2.53
N SER A 926 18.45 11.55 2.62
CA SER A 926 17.13 12.13 2.87
C SER A 926 16.12 11.87 1.72
N ARG A 927 14.82 11.89 2.03
CA ARG A 927 13.75 11.78 1.01
C ARG A 927 13.68 13.04 0.14
N ARG A 928 13.86 14.22 0.74
CA ARG A 928 13.82 15.52 0.05
C ARG A 928 14.91 15.63 -1.01
N ARG A 929 16.15 15.24 -0.71
CA ARG A 929 17.24 15.26 -1.69
C ARG A 929 16.93 14.42 -2.94
N ARG A 930 16.40 13.21 -2.76
CA ARG A 930 16.05 12.33 -3.89
C ARG A 930 14.96 12.91 -4.79
N GLN A 931 13.99 13.62 -4.19
CA GLN A 931 12.96 14.33 -4.96
C GLN A 931 13.60 15.45 -5.80
N VAL A 932 14.48 16.25 -5.18
CA VAL A 932 15.22 17.32 -5.87
C VAL A 932 16.08 16.77 -7.01
N GLU A 933 16.87 15.71 -6.75
CA GLU A 933 17.71 15.05 -7.78
C GLU A 933 16.92 14.47 -8.96
N THR A 934 15.66 14.09 -8.74
CA THR A 934 14.76 13.63 -9.82
C THR A 934 14.31 14.80 -10.68
N ILE A 935 13.92 15.92 -10.04
CA ILE A 935 13.35 17.09 -10.69
C ILE A 935 14.44 17.85 -11.47
N GLU A 936 15.61 18.01 -10.87
CA GLU A 936 16.76 18.72 -11.46
C GLU A 936 17.60 17.85 -12.39
N TYR A 937 17.17 16.63 -12.72
CA TYR A 937 17.98 15.71 -13.48
C TYR A 937 18.41 16.30 -14.83
N THR A 938 19.69 16.13 -15.16
CA THR A 938 20.25 16.52 -16.46
C THR A 938 21.36 15.57 -16.92
N PRO A 939 21.39 15.20 -18.21
CA PRO A 939 22.48 14.40 -18.79
C PRO A 939 23.78 15.20 -19.02
N ALA A 940 23.74 16.53 -18.91
CA ALA A 940 24.90 17.40 -19.17
C ALA A 940 26.08 17.12 -18.22
N LEU A 941 27.30 17.24 -18.74
CA LEU A 941 28.53 17.07 -17.96
C LEU A 941 28.91 18.35 -17.23
N PRO A 942 29.63 18.27 -16.10
CA PRO A 942 30.14 19.47 -15.46
C PRO A 942 31.10 20.24 -16.37
N VAL A 943 30.90 21.55 -16.52
CA VAL A 943 31.68 22.42 -17.41
C VAL A 943 32.39 23.49 -16.58
N GLN A 944 33.61 23.84 -16.97
CA GLN A 944 34.33 24.95 -16.38
C GLN A 944 33.73 26.26 -16.89
N THR A 945 33.41 27.20 -16.00
CA THR A 945 32.93 28.54 -16.38
C THR A 945 34.03 29.57 -16.14
N ASP A 946 33.93 30.74 -16.78
CA ASP A 946 34.91 31.84 -16.70
C ASP A 946 34.91 32.57 -15.34
N GLY A 947 34.39 31.95 -14.29
CA GLY A 947 34.36 32.52 -12.95
C GLY A 947 35.73 32.50 -12.26
N PRO A 948 35.96 33.39 -11.29
CA PRO A 948 37.20 33.41 -10.51
C PRO A 948 37.38 32.10 -9.74
N VAL A 949 38.58 31.55 -9.77
CA VAL A 949 38.96 30.37 -8.97
C VAL A 949 39.51 30.85 -7.64
N LEU A 950 38.78 30.56 -6.56
CA LEU A 950 39.20 30.87 -5.20
C LEU A 950 40.16 29.79 -4.72
N GLN A 951 41.30 30.20 -4.16
CA GLN A 951 42.26 29.30 -3.53
C GLN A 951 42.07 29.35 -2.01
N ALA A 952 42.14 28.19 -1.36
CA ALA A 952 42.15 28.14 0.09
C ALA A 952 43.51 28.61 0.60
N THR A 953 43.55 29.72 1.33
CA THR A 953 44.76 30.18 2.03
C THR A 953 44.80 29.50 3.39
N GLN A 954 45.50 28.37 3.47
CA GLN A 954 45.68 27.49 4.65
C GLN A 954 44.41 26.89 5.28
N SER A 955 44.63 25.79 6.01
CA SER A 955 43.63 24.99 6.71
C SER A 955 43.08 25.77 7.91
N THR A 956 41.96 26.48 7.73
CA THR A 956 41.20 27.02 8.85
C THR A 956 40.42 25.91 9.55
N TRP A 957 40.44 25.93 10.88
CA TRP A 957 39.56 25.14 11.73
C TRP A 957 38.08 25.44 11.46
N THR A 958 37.19 24.55 11.90
CA THR A 958 35.74 24.81 11.82
C THR A 958 35.33 25.86 12.85
N THR A 959 34.21 26.56 12.64
CA THR A 959 33.69 27.54 13.62
C THR A 959 33.54 26.95 15.02
N TRP A 960 33.18 25.66 15.10
CA TRP A 960 33.06 24.92 16.36
C TRP A 960 34.42 24.70 17.05
N GLN A 961 35.49 24.50 16.27
CA GLN A 961 36.86 24.37 16.78
C GLN A 961 37.40 25.74 17.23
N ASP A 962 37.15 26.80 16.45
CA ASP A 962 37.56 28.17 16.79
C ASP A 962 36.91 28.65 18.09
N GLU A 963 35.59 28.47 18.23
CA GLU A 963 34.88 28.84 19.47
C GLU A 963 35.41 28.07 20.69
N CYS A 964 35.72 26.79 20.52
CA CYS A 964 36.27 25.96 21.60
C CYS A 964 37.71 26.37 21.94
N TYR A 965 38.54 26.68 20.95
CA TYR A 965 39.91 27.13 21.15
C TYR A 965 39.97 28.52 21.78
N LEU A 966 39.14 29.46 21.34
CA LEU A 966 39.05 30.79 21.96
C LEU A 966 38.65 30.69 23.43
N ALA A 967 37.61 29.90 23.73
CA ALA A 967 37.21 29.65 25.12
C ALA A 967 38.30 28.95 25.94
N LEU A 968 39.09 28.07 25.30
CA LEU A 968 40.24 27.42 25.91
C LEU A 968 41.36 28.43 26.22
N CYS A 969 41.75 29.27 25.26
CA CYS A 969 42.76 30.31 25.44
C CYS A 969 42.36 31.32 26.52
N ASP A 970 41.13 31.83 26.48
CA ASP A 970 40.63 32.78 27.48
C ASP A 970 40.75 32.21 28.90
N PHE A 971 40.42 30.93 29.06
CA PHE A 971 40.56 30.24 30.34
C PHE A 971 42.01 30.03 30.76
N LEU A 972 42.88 29.60 29.83
CA LEU A 972 44.30 29.34 30.10
C LEU A 972 45.07 30.60 30.52
N PHE A 973 44.69 31.78 30.03
CA PHE A 973 45.28 33.07 30.42
C PHE A 973 44.63 33.69 31.67
N SER A 974 43.46 33.19 32.11
CA SER A 974 42.76 33.68 33.30
C SER A 974 42.91 32.76 34.52
N MET A 975 43.80 31.76 34.48
CA MET A 975 43.96 30.79 35.57
C MET A 975 44.58 31.43 36.82
N SER A 976 44.09 31.03 37.99
CA SER A 976 44.65 31.36 39.32
C SER A 976 44.73 30.10 40.18
N ASP A 977 45.70 30.04 41.11
CA ASP A 977 46.08 28.86 41.93
C ASP A 977 44.94 28.17 42.74
N GLU A 978 43.77 28.80 42.92
CA GLU A 978 42.69 28.30 43.80
C GLU A 978 41.51 27.60 43.08
N GLU A 979 41.51 27.49 41.74
CA GLU A 979 40.36 26.96 40.99
C GLU A 979 40.50 25.48 40.54
N PRO A 980 39.39 24.71 40.42
CA PRO A 980 39.42 23.36 39.87
C PRO A 980 39.61 23.39 38.34
N VAL A 981 40.86 23.60 37.90
CA VAL A 981 41.29 23.74 36.50
C VAL A 981 40.81 22.58 35.62
N GLN A 982 40.83 21.35 36.15
CA GLN A 982 40.40 20.15 35.43
C GLN A 982 38.91 20.18 35.03
N GLU A 983 38.01 20.49 35.96
CA GLU A 983 36.56 20.46 35.68
C GLU A 983 36.16 21.51 34.66
N LYS A 984 36.75 22.70 34.73
CA LYS A 984 36.50 23.80 33.78
C LYS A 984 37.00 23.47 32.37
N LEU A 985 38.21 22.90 32.24
CA LEU A 985 38.72 22.47 30.93
C LEU A 985 37.82 21.39 30.28
N PHE A 986 37.38 20.39 31.04
CA PHE A 986 36.41 19.40 30.54
C PHE A 986 35.06 20.03 30.16
N ALA A 987 34.61 21.04 30.91
CA ALA A 987 33.38 21.76 30.60
C ALA A 987 33.47 22.56 29.28
N ILE A 988 34.61 23.18 28.97
CA ILE A 988 34.83 23.91 27.71
C ILE A 988 34.65 22.98 26.49
N PHE A 989 35.30 21.81 26.49
CA PHE A 989 35.12 20.82 25.42
C PHE A 989 33.70 20.20 25.38
N ALA A 990 32.98 20.20 26.51
CA ALA A 990 31.60 19.73 26.59
C ALA A 990 30.56 20.77 26.13
N GLN A 991 30.93 22.04 25.95
CA GLN A 991 30.02 23.06 25.43
C GLN A 991 29.78 22.90 23.92
N GLN A 992 30.77 22.38 23.19
CA GLN A 992 30.73 22.32 21.73
C GLN A 992 30.59 20.86 21.22
N PRO A 993 29.75 20.60 20.20
CA PRO A 993 29.55 19.27 19.62
C PRO A 993 30.70 18.87 18.68
N LEU A 994 31.92 18.72 19.22
CA LEU A 994 33.14 18.39 18.47
C LEU A 994 33.26 16.89 18.17
N TYR A 995 33.86 16.56 17.02
CA TYR A 995 34.35 15.21 16.76
C TYR A 995 35.65 15.00 17.52
N GLN A 996 35.93 13.75 17.85
CA GLN A 996 37.15 13.36 18.55
C GLN A 996 38.45 13.85 17.88
N GLN A 997 38.55 13.74 16.56
CA GLN A 997 39.73 14.18 15.83
C GLN A 997 39.92 15.71 15.95
N GLU A 998 38.82 16.45 16.01
CA GLU A 998 38.84 17.91 16.19
C GLU A 998 39.33 18.30 17.60
N ILE A 999 38.96 17.51 18.63
CA ILE A 999 39.45 17.71 20.01
C ILE A 999 40.96 17.46 20.08
N GLN A 1000 41.44 16.39 19.44
CA GLN A 1000 42.89 16.08 19.39
C GLN A 1000 43.68 17.17 18.67
N GLU A 1001 43.18 17.66 17.52
CA GLU A 1001 43.79 18.76 16.77
C GLU A 1001 43.88 20.06 17.59
N ILE A 1002 42.81 20.43 18.32
CA ILE A 1002 42.82 21.62 19.20
C ILE A 1002 43.86 21.46 20.31
N VAL A 1003 43.88 20.30 20.97
CA VAL A 1003 44.81 20.05 22.08
C VAL A 1003 46.26 20.05 21.60
N ASP A 1004 46.57 19.34 20.51
CA ASP A 1004 47.93 19.24 19.97
C ASP A 1004 48.46 20.63 19.57
N PHE A 1005 47.61 21.46 18.96
CA PHE A 1005 47.95 22.83 18.61
C PHE A 1005 48.18 23.71 19.85
N THR A 1006 47.25 23.68 20.81
CA THR A 1006 47.34 24.46 22.05
C THR A 1006 48.60 24.09 22.86
N VAL A 1007 48.93 22.80 22.94
CA VAL A 1007 50.16 22.32 23.60
C VAL A 1007 51.41 22.83 22.88
N SER A 1008 51.42 22.85 21.55
CA SER A 1008 52.55 23.36 20.77
C SER A 1008 52.78 24.86 20.99
N GLU A 1009 51.72 25.66 21.01
CA GLU A 1009 51.80 27.10 21.27
C GLU A 1009 52.16 27.40 22.71
N ALA A 1010 51.54 26.72 23.69
CA ALA A 1010 51.86 26.89 25.10
C ALA A 1010 53.34 26.61 25.39
N ARG A 1011 53.92 25.57 24.78
CA ARG A 1011 55.37 25.28 24.85
C ARG A 1011 56.22 26.36 24.19
N SER A 1012 55.77 26.92 23.06
CA SER A 1012 56.48 28.03 22.42
C SER A 1012 56.49 29.28 23.30
N LEU A 1013 55.38 29.60 23.95
CA LEU A 1013 55.24 30.77 24.84
C LEU A 1013 56.00 30.61 26.15
N GLN A 1014 56.00 29.40 26.74
CA GLN A 1014 56.74 29.12 27.98
C GLN A 1014 58.27 29.16 27.77
N ASN A 1015 58.73 28.81 26.57
CA ASN A 1015 60.14 28.86 26.19
C ASN A 1015 60.61 30.25 25.73
N ASP A 1016 59.70 31.22 25.57
CA ASP A 1016 60.06 32.60 25.25
C ASP A 1016 60.51 33.34 26.53
N PRO A 1017 61.78 33.77 26.62
CA PRO A 1017 62.33 34.42 27.82
C PRO A 1017 61.63 35.74 28.20
N LYS A 1018 60.87 36.35 27.29
CA LYS A 1018 60.22 37.66 27.50
C LYS A 1018 58.79 37.57 28.03
N VAL A 1019 58.11 36.44 27.82
CA VAL A 1019 56.65 36.33 28.07
C VAL A 1019 56.35 35.36 29.20
N LYS A 1020 57.05 34.21 29.27
CA LYS A 1020 56.86 33.10 30.23
C LYS A 1020 55.60 33.23 31.11
N PRO A 1021 54.41 32.91 30.56
CA PRO A 1021 53.13 33.34 31.15
C PRO A 1021 52.77 32.61 32.44
N TRP A 1022 53.32 31.41 32.67
CA TRP A 1022 52.95 30.51 33.77
C TRP A 1022 54.17 30.12 34.61
N GLN A 1023 53.98 29.88 35.90
CA GLN A 1023 55.01 29.24 36.74
C GLN A 1023 55.24 27.80 36.26
N ASP A 1024 56.46 27.27 36.44
CA ASP A 1024 56.82 25.95 35.89
C ASP A 1024 55.91 24.82 36.43
N SER A 1025 55.45 24.92 37.68
CA SER A 1025 54.48 23.99 38.28
C SER A 1025 53.07 24.09 37.70
N GLU A 1026 52.61 25.30 37.36
CA GLU A 1026 51.29 25.53 36.75
C GLU A 1026 51.27 25.03 35.30
N PHE A 1027 52.36 25.27 34.58
CA PHE A 1027 52.56 24.85 33.20
C PHE A 1027 52.56 23.32 33.06
N ASP A 1028 53.29 22.63 33.94
CA ASP A 1028 53.32 21.16 33.96
C ASP A 1028 51.95 20.55 34.31
N ASN A 1029 51.22 21.16 35.24
CA ASN A 1029 49.85 20.74 35.60
C ASN A 1029 48.88 20.93 34.41
N MET A 1030 48.94 22.08 33.74
CA MET A 1030 48.13 22.38 32.55
C MET A 1030 48.40 21.37 31.42
N LEU A 1031 49.67 21.10 31.09
CA LEU A 1031 50.03 20.13 30.05
C LEU A 1031 49.55 18.72 30.40
N SER A 1032 49.65 18.32 31.67
CA SER A 1032 49.13 17.04 32.16
C SER A 1032 47.62 16.90 31.95
N ILE A 1033 46.85 17.96 32.25
CA ILE A 1033 45.40 17.97 32.08
C ILE A 1033 45.00 17.97 30.59
N LEU A 1034 45.68 18.75 29.75
CA LEU A 1034 45.44 18.75 28.30
C LEU A 1034 45.73 17.39 27.68
N GLU A 1035 46.83 16.74 28.08
CA GLU A 1035 47.15 15.37 27.64
C GLU A 1035 46.11 14.35 28.17
N MET A 1036 45.54 14.57 29.35
CA MET A 1036 44.44 13.77 29.88
C MET A 1036 43.16 13.93 29.02
N ILE A 1037 42.84 15.14 28.58
CA ILE A 1037 41.69 15.40 27.68
C ILE A 1037 41.94 14.77 26.31
N ARG A 1038 43.14 14.90 25.76
CA ARG A 1038 43.57 14.24 24.51
C ARG A 1038 43.37 12.73 24.57
N LYS A 1039 43.82 12.09 25.66
CA LYS A 1039 43.59 10.65 25.93
C LYS A 1039 42.13 10.32 26.18
N ALA A 1040 41.37 11.20 26.84
CA ALA A 1040 39.94 11.00 27.04
C ALA A 1040 39.13 11.12 25.74
N ALA A 1041 39.64 11.90 24.77
CA ALA A 1041 39.09 12.04 23.44
C ALA A 1041 39.34 10.81 22.57
N GLU A 1042 40.39 10.01 22.85
CA GLU A 1042 40.62 8.73 22.15
C GLU A 1042 39.36 7.85 22.14
N VAL A 1043 39.23 7.01 21.10
CA VAL A 1043 38.02 6.21 20.96
C VAL A 1043 38.08 5.22 22.10
N LYS A 1044 37.27 5.44 23.13
CA LYS A 1044 37.21 4.48 24.23
C LYS A 1044 36.66 3.18 23.68
N GLU A 1045 37.46 2.14 23.82
CA GLU A 1045 37.00 0.78 23.81
C GLU A 1045 35.97 0.63 24.93
N LYS A 1046 34.68 0.75 24.58
CA LYS A 1046 33.63 0.59 25.58
C LYS A 1046 33.57 -0.90 25.92
N VAL A 1047 34.08 -1.26 27.09
CA VAL A 1047 33.68 -2.49 27.80
C VAL A 1047 32.36 -2.14 28.51
N SER A 1048 31.24 -2.25 27.82
CA SER A 1048 29.94 -2.10 28.48
C SER A 1048 29.52 -3.40 29.13
N ALA A 1049 29.19 -3.36 30.42
CA ALA A 1049 28.32 -4.35 31.07
C ALA A 1049 26.85 -4.11 30.68
N GLU A 1050 26.58 -3.90 29.39
CA GLU A 1050 25.26 -4.07 28.80
C GLU A 1050 25.19 -5.49 28.26
N THR A 1051 24.03 -6.13 28.44
CA THR A 1051 23.70 -7.49 28.00
C THR A 1051 24.42 -7.83 26.71
N ALA A 1052 25.25 -8.87 26.72
CA ALA A 1052 26.07 -9.33 25.60
C ALA A 1052 25.32 -9.06 24.29
N VAL A 1053 25.90 -8.29 23.36
CA VAL A 1053 25.28 -8.03 22.05
C VAL A 1053 24.86 -9.37 21.51
N GLU A 1054 23.56 -9.62 21.56
CA GLU A 1054 23.00 -10.88 21.12
C GLU A 1054 23.27 -10.88 19.63
N ASP A 1055 24.22 -11.71 19.18
CA ASP A 1055 24.49 -11.90 17.75
C ASP A 1055 23.12 -11.98 17.08
N SER A 1056 22.81 -11.10 16.12
CA SER A 1056 21.48 -11.17 15.53
C SER A 1056 21.32 -12.54 14.88
N TYR A 1057 20.09 -13.05 14.75
CA TYR A 1057 19.87 -14.34 14.09
C TYR A 1057 20.58 -14.40 12.71
N VAL A 1058 20.63 -13.28 12.00
CA VAL A 1058 21.34 -13.15 10.72
C VAL A 1058 22.85 -13.32 10.88
N ASP A 1059 23.46 -12.68 11.89
CA ASP A 1059 24.89 -12.80 12.18
C ASP A 1059 25.24 -14.24 12.59
N PHE A 1060 24.37 -14.89 13.39
CA PHE A 1060 24.55 -16.29 13.77
C PHE A 1060 24.52 -17.22 12.56
N CYS A 1061 23.56 -17.05 11.66
CA CYS A 1061 23.48 -17.84 10.42
C CYS A 1061 24.69 -17.66 9.50
N SER A 1062 25.42 -16.53 9.60
CA SER A 1062 26.63 -16.26 8.82
C SER A 1062 27.90 -16.93 9.34
N LYS A 1063 27.84 -17.63 10.49
CA LYS A 1063 28.97 -18.33 11.12
C LYS A 1063 28.83 -19.84 10.94
N PRO A 1064 29.33 -20.43 9.84
CA PRO A 1064 29.11 -21.85 9.52
C PRO A 1064 29.80 -22.83 10.47
N ASN A 1065 30.87 -22.42 11.16
CA ASN A 1065 31.72 -23.30 11.98
C ASN A 1065 31.85 -22.78 13.42
N LEU A 1066 30.75 -22.78 14.16
CA LEU A 1066 30.78 -22.39 15.57
C LEU A 1066 31.35 -23.54 16.42
N SER A 1067 32.57 -23.39 16.94
CA SER A 1067 33.20 -24.39 17.80
C SER A 1067 32.61 -24.32 19.21
N TRP A 1068 31.57 -25.12 19.48
CA TRP A 1068 30.90 -25.17 20.79
C TRP A 1068 31.85 -25.47 21.96
N SER A 1069 32.94 -26.19 21.72
CA SER A 1069 33.97 -26.51 22.73
C SER A 1069 34.73 -25.28 23.25
N THR A 1070 34.79 -24.19 22.47
CA THR A 1070 35.43 -22.93 22.88
C THR A 1070 34.52 -22.01 23.71
N LEU A 1071 33.20 -22.23 23.68
CA LEU A 1071 32.20 -21.46 24.42
C LEU A 1071 31.92 -22.03 25.82
N LEU A 1072 32.39 -23.25 26.11
CA LEU A 1072 32.25 -23.92 27.41
C LEU A 1072 33.52 -23.68 28.25
N PRO A 1073 33.43 -23.22 29.51
CA PRO A 1073 34.60 -22.87 30.31
C PRO A 1073 35.48 -24.10 30.63
N LYS A 1074 36.80 -23.98 30.41
CA LYS A 1074 37.80 -25.06 30.50
C LYS A 1074 38.19 -25.53 31.90
N ASN A 1075 37.68 -24.97 32.99
CA ASN A 1075 38.14 -25.36 34.33
C ASN A 1075 37.15 -26.31 35.01
N ARG A 1076 37.55 -27.59 35.10
CA ARG A 1076 37.35 -28.48 36.26
C ARG A 1076 38.05 -29.81 35.99
N ASP A 1077 39.33 -29.85 36.35
CA ASP A 1077 40.01 -31.09 36.70
C ASP A 1077 39.42 -31.65 38.01
N GLU A 1078 39.59 -32.95 38.22
CA GLU A 1078 39.25 -33.75 39.41
C GLU A 1078 37.82 -34.37 39.44
N HIS A 1079 37.72 -35.66 39.07
CA HIS A 1079 37.51 -36.79 40.00
C HIS A 1079 37.17 -38.10 39.24
N GLY A 1080 37.59 -39.23 39.83
CA GLY A 1080 37.76 -40.54 39.20
C GLY A 1080 36.49 -41.35 38.88
N THR A 1081 36.67 -42.28 37.93
CA THR A 1081 35.66 -43.14 37.31
C THR A 1081 35.25 -44.32 38.20
N PRO A 1082 33.96 -44.61 38.42
CA PRO A 1082 33.46 -45.95 38.71
C PRO A 1082 32.78 -46.60 37.49
N VAL A 1083 32.81 -47.92 37.47
CA VAL A 1083 32.46 -48.84 36.39
C VAL A 1083 31.02 -48.68 35.88
N VAL A 1084 30.86 -48.58 34.54
CA VAL A 1084 29.62 -48.28 33.82
C VAL A 1084 28.80 -49.55 33.51
N ALA A 1085 27.50 -49.55 33.84
CA ALA A 1085 26.54 -50.53 33.34
C ALA A 1085 25.92 -50.04 32.01
N SER A 1086 25.99 -50.86 30.96
CA SER A 1086 25.49 -50.52 29.62
C SER A 1086 24.09 -51.07 29.36
N PHE A 1087 23.22 -50.26 28.74
CA PHE A 1087 21.86 -50.65 28.34
C PHE A 1087 21.60 -50.27 26.87
N HIS A 1088 20.78 -51.05 26.16
CA HIS A 1088 20.37 -50.78 24.77
C HIS A 1088 18.96 -50.16 24.71
N LEU A 1089 18.78 -49.10 23.91
CA LEU A 1089 17.49 -48.46 23.64
C LEU A 1089 16.94 -48.96 22.28
N SER A 1090 15.65 -49.28 22.22
CA SER A 1090 14.99 -49.76 20.99
C SER A 1090 14.78 -48.64 19.96
N SER A 1091 14.68 -49.02 18.69
CA SER A 1091 14.54 -48.15 17.51
C SER A 1091 13.25 -47.30 17.42
N SER A 1092 12.35 -47.39 18.41
CA SER A 1092 11.04 -46.73 18.45
C SER A 1092 11.03 -45.39 19.22
N TRP A 1093 12.20 -44.78 19.46
CA TRP A 1093 12.30 -43.57 20.27
C TRP A 1093 12.06 -42.29 19.44
N GLU A 1094 10.81 -41.81 19.42
CA GLU A 1094 10.45 -40.49 18.88
C GLU A 1094 10.06 -39.51 19.99
N ALA A 1095 10.37 -38.23 19.81
CA ALA A 1095 9.94 -37.15 20.69
C ALA A 1095 8.42 -36.99 20.61
N GLU A 1096 7.70 -37.33 21.69
CA GLU A 1096 6.24 -37.21 21.74
C GLU A 1096 5.77 -35.77 21.52
N TRP A 1097 5.20 -35.53 20.34
CA TRP A 1097 4.30 -34.40 20.10
C TRP A 1097 2.95 -34.78 20.69
N LYS A 1098 2.52 -34.15 21.79
CA LYS A 1098 1.13 -34.32 22.28
C LYS A 1098 0.18 -33.66 21.26
N LEU A 1099 -0.30 -34.46 20.31
CA LEU A 1099 -1.39 -34.15 19.41
C LEU A 1099 -2.59 -33.67 20.26
N GLY A 1100 -2.90 -32.36 20.22
CA GLY A 1100 -4.04 -31.81 20.98
C GLY A 1100 -3.88 -30.40 21.57
N ARG A 1101 -2.73 -29.73 21.45
CA ARG A 1101 -2.63 -28.29 21.77
C ARG A 1101 -2.44 -27.48 20.49
N GLU A 1102 -3.55 -26.94 19.97
CA GLU A 1102 -3.52 -25.99 18.86
C GLU A 1102 -2.72 -24.75 19.27
N ALA A 1103 -1.55 -24.59 18.65
CA ALA A 1103 -0.59 -23.50 18.80
C ALA A 1103 0.17 -23.45 20.14
N ALA A 1104 1.50 -23.63 20.05
CA ALA A 1104 2.39 -22.99 21.00
C ALA A 1104 2.07 -21.49 20.97
N THR A 1105 1.50 -20.95 22.04
CA THR A 1105 1.22 -19.52 22.15
C THR A 1105 2.52 -18.78 21.85
N VAL A 1106 2.49 -17.86 20.89
CA VAL A 1106 3.67 -17.10 20.41
C VAL A 1106 4.43 -16.43 21.58
N SER A 1107 3.75 -16.18 22.71
CA SER A 1107 4.33 -15.74 23.99
C SER A 1107 5.21 -16.77 24.72
N ALA A 1108 4.92 -18.07 24.60
CA ALA A 1108 5.70 -19.15 25.23
C ALA A 1108 7.10 -19.28 24.62
N VAL A 1109 7.24 -19.03 23.32
CA VAL A 1109 8.55 -19.01 22.63
C VAL A 1109 9.41 -17.83 23.07
N LEU A 1110 8.81 -16.71 23.48
CA LEU A 1110 9.55 -15.54 23.96
C LEU A 1110 10.09 -15.71 25.40
N HIS A 1111 9.49 -16.60 26.19
CA HIS A 1111 9.74 -16.65 27.64
C HIS A 1111 10.07 -18.03 28.22
N ASN A 1112 9.77 -19.15 27.55
CA ASN A 1112 9.94 -20.48 28.15
C ASN A 1112 10.08 -21.62 27.10
N PHE A 1113 11.30 -21.85 26.63
CA PHE A 1113 11.61 -22.90 25.64
C PHE A 1113 11.55 -24.33 26.22
N ASP A 1114 11.47 -24.47 27.54
CA ASP A 1114 11.43 -25.77 28.24
C ASP A 1114 10.19 -26.61 27.90
N LEU A 1115 9.12 -25.96 27.43
CA LEU A 1115 7.87 -26.59 26.99
C LEU A 1115 8.03 -27.47 25.74
N PHE A 1116 9.11 -27.28 24.97
CA PHE A 1116 9.40 -28.05 23.76
C PHE A 1116 10.30 -29.26 24.01
N VAL A 1117 10.68 -29.53 25.28
CA VAL A 1117 11.48 -30.69 25.70
C VAL A 1117 10.56 -31.80 26.23
N PRO A 1118 10.70 -33.07 25.79
CA PRO A 1118 9.88 -34.19 26.27
C PRO A 1118 9.89 -34.38 27.80
N GLU A 1119 8.76 -34.82 28.36
CA GLU A 1119 8.52 -34.92 29.81
C GLU A 1119 9.41 -35.96 30.51
N VAL A 1120 9.73 -37.07 29.84
CA VAL A 1120 10.68 -38.09 30.34
C VAL A 1120 12.08 -37.52 30.51
N LEU A 1121 12.51 -36.66 29.57
CA LEU A 1121 13.79 -35.97 29.66
C LEU A 1121 13.76 -34.86 30.71
N ARG A 1122 12.61 -34.22 31.00
CA ARG A 1122 12.47 -33.28 32.13
C ARG A 1122 12.64 -33.94 33.50
N LYS A 1123 12.27 -35.23 33.64
CA LYS A 1123 12.40 -35.97 34.92
C LYS A 1123 13.81 -36.52 35.19
N VAL A 1124 14.62 -36.76 34.15
CA VAL A 1124 15.98 -37.34 34.29
C VAL A 1124 17.08 -36.25 34.33
N THR A 1125 16.80 -35.03 33.87
CA THR A 1125 17.82 -33.99 33.62
C THR A 1125 17.99 -32.93 34.71
N THR A 1126 17.54 -33.18 35.95
CA THR A 1126 17.76 -32.22 37.03
C THR A 1126 19.22 -32.14 37.52
N ASN A 1127 20.06 -33.17 37.30
CA ASN A 1127 21.43 -33.23 37.85
C ASN A 1127 22.56 -33.79 36.92
N HIS A 1128 22.31 -34.02 35.62
CA HIS A 1128 23.27 -34.74 34.75
C HIS A 1128 23.36 -34.18 33.30
N ILE A 1129 24.53 -34.30 32.67
CA ILE A 1129 24.90 -33.94 31.29
C ILE A 1129 24.73 -35.18 30.38
N ILE A 1130 24.21 -35.04 29.16
CA ILE A 1130 24.10 -36.17 28.21
C ILE A 1130 24.89 -35.87 26.93
N LEU A 1131 25.93 -36.67 26.67
CA LEU A 1131 26.77 -36.61 25.48
C LEU A 1131 26.35 -37.71 24.50
N CYS A 1132 26.30 -37.42 23.20
CA CYS A 1132 26.10 -38.45 22.19
C CYS A 1132 27.28 -38.44 21.21
N GLN A 1133 28.00 -39.56 21.12
CA GLN A 1133 29.12 -39.74 20.19
C GLN A 1133 28.83 -40.93 19.28
N GLU A 1134 28.71 -40.65 17.98
CA GLU A 1134 28.42 -41.61 16.92
C GLU A 1134 27.16 -42.46 17.16
N ARG A 1135 27.28 -43.53 17.95
CA ARG A 1135 26.24 -44.48 18.35
C ARG A 1135 26.17 -44.72 19.85
N LYS A 1136 26.82 -43.89 20.67
CA LYS A 1136 26.84 -44.04 22.13
C LYS A 1136 26.24 -42.81 22.80
N LEU A 1137 25.26 -43.01 23.66
CA LEU A 1137 24.69 -41.97 24.53
C LEU A 1137 25.34 -42.13 25.90
N GLN A 1138 25.89 -41.06 26.47
CA GLN A 1138 26.69 -41.10 27.69
C GLN A 1138 26.17 -40.04 28.67
N LEU A 1139 25.67 -40.47 29.82
CA LEU A 1139 25.22 -39.61 30.92
C LEU A 1139 26.41 -39.31 31.83
N TYR A 1140 26.79 -38.05 31.95
CA TYR A 1140 27.81 -37.57 32.86
C TYR A 1140 27.17 -36.80 34.03
N SER A 1141 27.70 -36.93 35.23
CA SER A 1141 27.37 -36.00 36.31
C SER A 1141 27.88 -34.59 35.99
N PHE A 1142 27.38 -33.56 36.68
CA PHE A 1142 27.92 -32.19 36.57
C PHE A 1142 29.38 -32.02 37.00
N GLN A 1143 29.99 -33.08 37.55
CA GLN A 1143 31.40 -33.18 37.90
C GLN A 1143 32.22 -33.90 36.83
N GLY A 1144 31.62 -34.30 35.70
CA GLY A 1144 32.33 -34.94 34.59
C GLY A 1144 32.52 -36.45 34.74
N VAL A 1145 31.87 -37.10 35.71
CA VAL A 1145 31.93 -38.54 35.90
C VAL A 1145 30.91 -39.21 34.98
N LEU A 1146 31.35 -40.14 34.12
CA LEU A 1146 30.44 -40.92 33.28
C LEU A 1146 29.63 -41.87 34.17
N GLU A 1147 28.34 -41.62 34.32
CA GLU A 1147 27.45 -42.43 35.15
C GLU A 1147 26.79 -43.57 34.37
N ARG A 1148 26.42 -43.33 33.10
CA ARG A 1148 25.73 -44.34 32.26
C ARG A 1148 26.14 -44.22 30.80
N GLU A 1149 26.21 -45.34 30.09
CA GLU A 1149 26.44 -45.40 28.65
C GLU A 1149 25.40 -46.31 27.99
N TRP A 1150 24.80 -45.84 26.90
CA TRP A 1150 23.88 -46.60 26.06
C TRP A 1150 24.45 -46.73 24.65
N ASN A 1151 24.39 -47.91 24.06
CA ASN A 1151 24.74 -48.14 22.66
C ASN A 1151 23.46 -48.10 21.80
N LEU A 1152 23.45 -47.27 20.76
CA LEU A 1152 22.33 -46.96 19.87
C LEU A 1152 22.57 -47.56 18.49
N ASP A 1153 21.50 -48.03 17.85
CA ASP A 1153 21.60 -48.64 16.51
C ASP A 1153 21.69 -47.60 15.37
N ALA A 1154 21.41 -46.32 15.65
CA ALA A 1154 21.43 -45.23 14.67
C ALA A 1154 22.24 -44.01 15.15
N LEU A 1155 22.78 -43.25 14.18
CA LEU A 1155 23.67 -42.10 14.41
C LEU A 1155 22.87 -40.85 14.80
N ILE A 1156 23.05 -40.34 16.03
CA ILE A 1156 22.41 -39.10 16.49
C ILE A 1156 23.42 -37.94 16.43
N ARG A 1157 23.05 -36.82 15.78
CA ARG A 1157 23.90 -35.62 15.58
C ARG A 1157 23.48 -34.41 16.44
N TYR A 1158 23.31 -34.58 17.76
CA TYR A 1158 23.19 -33.44 18.68
C TYR A 1158 23.92 -33.69 20.00
N ILE A 1159 24.43 -32.62 20.62
CA ILE A 1159 25.03 -32.60 21.96
C ILE A 1159 24.16 -31.69 22.84
N LYS A 1160 23.91 -32.07 24.10
CA LYS A 1160 23.22 -31.22 25.07
C LYS A 1160 24.02 -31.10 26.36
N ALA A 1161 24.61 -29.92 26.57
CA ALA A 1161 25.05 -29.48 27.89
C ALA A 1161 23.95 -28.60 28.49
N PHE A 1162 23.56 -28.88 29.73
CA PHE A 1162 22.75 -27.98 30.55
C PHE A 1162 23.59 -27.47 31.70
N ARG A 1163 23.23 -26.35 32.34
CA ARG A 1163 23.79 -25.96 33.65
C ARG A 1163 22.78 -25.13 34.43
N LYS A 1164 22.57 -25.53 35.70
CA LYS A 1164 21.87 -24.90 36.83
C LYS A 1164 20.53 -24.22 36.57
#